data_AF-A0A935XUM4-F1
#
_entry.id   AF-A0A935XUM4-F1
#
_cell.length_a   1.000
_cell.length_b   1.000
_cell.length_c   1.000
_cell.angle_alpha   90.00
_cell.angle_beta   90.00
_cell.angle_gamma   90.00
#
_symmetry.space_group_name_H-M   'P 1'
#
loop_
_entity.id
_entity.type
_entity.pdbx_description
1 polymer ?
#
loop_
_entity_poly.entity_id
_entity_poly.type
_entity_poly.pdbx_seq_one_letter_code
_entity_poly.pdbx_strand_id
1 'polypeptide(L)'
;MPDLILLNARVHTLDAQHGTVSALAVRGGVITHAGESKSLLALRGPGTRVLDLAGRTVVPGFYDAHPHLDRMGLRDLCGVQIAHCRSVAEICAAVREAAAHTPPGEWIVTLPMGAPPEDYVFEPGQLQEGRFPNREDLDRAAPDHPVYIRSPWGWWSRLPLPSVANSRALAIAGIGRDTQAPNKVEIVRDAAGEPTGLFLERNWAPILEYTLFACVPRFTYEDRYAGLRHAVRVASAVGITAGFEGHGVTPQVIDAYRRLEAAGELTLRMQLPLSVPSAAFGNRKVAELFEHWAPRLSGRGSEAGSAGLLREEGLCLDVADPTTAQIIARGYPYEQWAGHFYQSLPHERLVALGLEAARRGLRVCTLVCYELERVLRAFEEIDAQVSIRERRWVAVHVTEATPEQIRRIKALGLVATVTPNFMYMAKDRFNLQALGARGTPIRQLLDAGIPVALSTDGVPHSMLFAMWEALARWDNDGRQSLGESGLTREEALRLATVAGHWLGWDENTRGPLAPGMAADFAVLAEDPLTCDLARIKGHRRRAHLRRRPPGARARCAGTRGAGQGAHESHGSLRSAAVHRIGRGARRLCRGHRPVPCRAARHRSRAGARLCRRPGLRAGARAARAPAPGVRARRAGARRHAARRDAGRATHAARARPCRGALPAGGRRCAGGAGRHQGAPGRVPARRDGAAALRGRVRPVRLLSGHQGARGGAGSLARRLRTALRQGLVVPRRAGLRPG
;
A
#
# COMPACT_ATOMS: atom_id res chain seq x y z
N MET A 1 -30.06 -21.01 -18.21
CA MET A 1 -30.68 -19.66 -18.13
C MET A 1 -29.83 -18.76 -17.24
N PRO A 2 -29.69 -17.47 -17.59
CA PRO A 2 -28.99 -16.49 -16.75
C PRO A 2 -29.79 -16.18 -15.48
N ASP A 3 -29.10 -15.90 -14.37
CA ASP A 3 -29.71 -15.38 -13.13
C ASP A 3 -29.68 -13.84 -13.08
N LEU A 4 -28.82 -13.20 -13.86
CA LEU A 4 -28.74 -11.74 -14.00
C LEU A 4 -28.58 -11.34 -15.47
N ILE A 5 -29.31 -10.31 -15.91
CA ILE A 5 -29.08 -9.63 -17.19
C ILE A 5 -28.94 -8.13 -16.92
N LEU A 6 -27.86 -7.52 -17.42
CA LEU A 6 -27.68 -6.07 -17.51
C LEU A 6 -28.11 -5.62 -18.92
N LEU A 7 -29.01 -4.65 -19.01
CA LEU A 7 -29.53 -4.12 -20.26
C LEU A 7 -29.29 -2.62 -20.38
N ASN A 8 -29.38 -2.13 -21.61
CA ASN A 8 -29.33 -0.70 -21.93
C ASN A 8 -28.11 -0.04 -21.28
N ALA A 9 -26.96 -0.65 -21.51
CA ALA A 9 -25.69 -0.22 -20.96
C ALA A 9 -24.71 0.08 -22.09
N ARG A 10 -23.61 0.79 -21.79
CA ARG A 10 -22.43 0.84 -22.65
C ARG A 10 -21.36 -0.04 -22.03
N VAL A 11 -21.30 -1.30 -22.46
CA VAL A 11 -20.42 -2.30 -21.87
C VAL A 11 -19.12 -2.35 -22.67
N HIS A 12 -18.05 -1.77 -22.12
CA HIS A 12 -16.70 -1.93 -22.67
C HIS A 12 -16.18 -3.29 -22.24
N THR A 13 -16.26 -4.30 -23.10
CA THR A 13 -15.88 -5.66 -22.71
C THR A 13 -14.38 -5.82 -22.49
N LEU A 14 -13.57 -4.98 -23.15
CA LEU A 14 -12.12 -5.11 -23.26
C LEU A 14 -11.68 -6.50 -23.76
N ASP A 15 -12.56 -7.16 -24.49
CA ASP A 15 -12.29 -8.37 -25.25
C ASP A 15 -12.13 -8.02 -26.73
N ALA A 16 -11.21 -8.71 -27.41
CA ALA A 16 -10.90 -8.43 -28.81
C ALA A 16 -12.04 -8.84 -29.77
N GLN A 17 -12.91 -9.77 -29.37
CA GLN A 17 -13.98 -10.28 -30.23
C GLN A 17 -15.28 -9.48 -30.12
N HIS A 18 -15.61 -8.97 -28.93
CA HIS A 18 -16.92 -8.36 -28.67
C HIS A 18 -16.93 -6.82 -28.67
N GLY A 19 -15.80 -6.15 -28.44
CA GLY A 19 -15.73 -4.69 -28.43
C GLY A 19 -16.67 -4.05 -27.38
N THR A 20 -17.44 -3.02 -27.78
CA THR A 20 -18.48 -2.42 -26.92
C THR A 20 -19.85 -3.01 -27.24
N VAL A 21 -20.55 -3.53 -26.22
CA VAL A 21 -21.88 -4.13 -26.37
C VAL A 21 -22.92 -3.40 -25.51
N SER A 22 -24.22 -3.73 -25.68
CA SER A 22 -25.29 -3.06 -24.93
C SER A 22 -25.86 -3.86 -23.74
N ALA A 23 -25.47 -5.13 -23.59
CA ALA A 23 -25.95 -6.00 -22.52
C ALA A 23 -24.99 -7.13 -22.16
N LEU A 24 -25.14 -7.63 -20.93
CA LEU A 24 -24.44 -8.81 -20.40
C LEU A 24 -25.43 -9.76 -19.72
N ALA A 25 -25.27 -11.06 -19.93
CA ALA A 25 -26.03 -12.09 -19.25
C ALA A 25 -25.10 -12.96 -18.40
N VAL A 26 -25.42 -13.11 -17.11
CA VAL A 26 -24.60 -13.77 -16.09
C VAL A 26 -25.34 -14.96 -15.51
N ARG A 27 -24.60 -16.03 -15.25
CA ARG A 27 -25.07 -17.22 -14.54
C ARG A 27 -24.01 -17.67 -13.53
N GLY A 28 -24.36 -17.76 -12.25
CA GLY A 28 -23.47 -18.26 -11.20
C GLY A 28 -22.19 -17.44 -11.06
N GLY A 29 -22.24 -16.13 -11.33
CA GLY A 29 -21.06 -15.27 -11.33
C GLY A 29 -20.16 -15.38 -12.59
N VAL A 30 -20.59 -16.10 -13.62
CA VAL A 30 -19.89 -16.22 -14.91
C VAL A 30 -20.71 -15.58 -16.02
N ILE A 31 -20.05 -14.84 -16.90
CA ILE A 31 -20.67 -14.24 -18.08
C ILE A 31 -20.97 -15.35 -19.07
N THR A 32 -22.21 -15.43 -19.53
CA THR A 32 -22.64 -16.42 -20.52
C THR A 32 -22.80 -15.82 -21.91
N HIS A 33 -23.19 -14.54 -21.98
CA HIS A 33 -23.40 -13.82 -23.24
C HIS A 33 -23.06 -12.34 -23.05
N ALA A 34 -22.50 -11.75 -24.12
CA ALA A 34 -22.25 -10.31 -24.25
C ALA A 34 -22.75 -9.89 -25.63
N GLY A 35 -23.60 -8.86 -25.72
CA GLY A 35 -24.19 -8.48 -27.01
C GLY A 35 -25.31 -7.46 -26.91
N GLU A 36 -26.29 -7.57 -27.81
CA GLU A 36 -27.40 -6.63 -27.88
C GLU A 36 -28.46 -6.86 -26.80
N SER A 37 -28.96 -5.77 -26.23
CA SER A 37 -30.01 -5.79 -25.19
C SER A 37 -31.25 -6.57 -25.60
N LYS A 38 -31.72 -6.42 -26.85
CA LYS A 38 -32.92 -7.10 -27.34
C LYS A 38 -32.73 -8.61 -27.36
N SER A 39 -31.61 -9.08 -27.87
CA SER A 39 -31.28 -10.51 -27.97
C SER A 39 -31.09 -11.14 -26.60
N LEU A 40 -30.39 -10.47 -25.69
CA LEU A 40 -30.13 -11.01 -24.35
C LEU A 40 -31.39 -11.01 -23.47
N LEU A 41 -32.30 -10.03 -23.62
CA LEU A 41 -33.58 -10.01 -22.90
C LEU A 41 -34.43 -11.25 -23.19
N ALA A 42 -34.35 -11.80 -24.40
CA ALA A 42 -35.07 -13.02 -24.79
C ALA A 42 -34.57 -14.27 -24.03
N LEU A 43 -33.37 -14.23 -23.46
CA LEU A 43 -32.80 -15.34 -22.67
C LEU A 43 -33.34 -15.40 -21.23
N ARG A 44 -34.16 -14.42 -20.81
CA ARG A 44 -34.67 -14.34 -19.43
C ARG A 44 -35.57 -15.54 -19.09
N GLY A 45 -35.32 -16.14 -17.94
CA GLY A 45 -36.22 -17.09 -17.30
C GLY A 45 -37.05 -16.41 -16.19
N PRO A 46 -37.99 -17.16 -15.58
CA PRO A 46 -38.85 -16.64 -14.50
C PRO A 46 -38.08 -16.09 -13.29
N GLY A 47 -36.88 -16.61 -13.01
CA GLY A 47 -36.01 -16.18 -11.91
C GLY A 47 -34.91 -15.20 -12.29
N THR A 48 -34.82 -14.79 -13.56
CA THR A 48 -33.75 -13.89 -14.02
C THR A 48 -33.98 -12.48 -13.51
N ARG A 49 -33.02 -11.93 -12.77
CA ARG A 49 -33.01 -10.51 -12.39
C ARG A 49 -32.55 -9.68 -13.59
N VAL A 50 -33.38 -8.74 -14.02
CA VAL A 50 -33.03 -7.82 -15.12
C VAL A 50 -32.77 -6.43 -14.55
N LEU A 51 -31.61 -5.85 -14.88
CA LEU A 51 -31.21 -4.51 -14.49
C LEU A 51 -31.05 -3.63 -15.73
N ASP A 52 -31.91 -2.64 -15.89
CA ASP A 52 -31.74 -1.57 -16.88
C ASP A 52 -30.76 -0.53 -16.32
N LEU A 53 -29.64 -0.33 -17.00
CA LEU A 53 -28.59 0.58 -16.57
C LEU A 53 -28.75 2.01 -17.11
N ALA A 54 -29.81 2.30 -17.87
CA ALA A 54 -30.16 3.63 -18.38
C ALA A 54 -29.01 4.32 -19.12
N GLY A 55 -28.30 3.59 -19.98
CA GLY A 55 -27.17 4.04 -20.78
C GLY A 55 -25.85 4.16 -20.02
N ARG A 56 -25.79 3.78 -18.73
CA ARG A 56 -24.54 3.84 -17.95
C ARG A 56 -23.46 2.91 -18.50
N THR A 57 -22.22 3.28 -18.22
CA THR A 57 -21.05 2.53 -18.67
C THR A 57 -20.75 1.37 -17.74
N VAL A 58 -20.43 0.20 -18.31
CA VAL A 58 -19.93 -0.97 -17.59
C VAL A 58 -18.53 -1.27 -18.09
N VAL A 59 -17.59 -1.42 -17.16
CA VAL A 59 -16.20 -1.83 -17.43
C VAL A 59 -15.86 -3.05 -16.59
N PRO A 60 -14.85 -3.85 -16.95
CA PRO A 60 -14.23 -4.82 -16.06
C PRO A 60 -13.99 -4.25 -14.67
N GLY A 61 -14.16 -5.08 -13.64
CA GLY A 61 -13.86 -4.69 -12.27
C GLY A 61 -12.43 -4.19 -12.16
N PHE A 62 -12.22 -3.14 -11.37
CA PHE A 62 -10.87 -2.61 -11.21
C PHE A 62 -9.98 -3.59 -10.44
N TYR A 63 -8.72 -3.66 -10.86
CA TYR A 63 -7.68 -4.47 -10.24
C TYR A 63 -6.60 -3.54 -9.71
N ASP A 64 -6.36 -3.56 -8.40
CA ASP A 64 -5.28 -2.79 -7.80
C ASP A 64 -4.05 -3.67 -7.53
N ALA A 65 -2.97 -3.46 -8.29
CA ALA A 65 -1.76 -4.26 -8.15
C ALA A 65 -0.92 -3.92 -6.91
N HIS A 66 -1.33 -2.96 -6.07
CA HIS A 66 -0.69 -2.65 -4.78
C HIS A 66 -1.61 -1.81 -3.86
N PRO A 67 -2.62 -2.39 -3.17
CA PRO A 67 -3.68 -1.61 -2.52
C PRO A 67 -3.45 -1.23 -1.04
N HIS A 68 -2.60 -1.94 -0.27
CA HIS A 68 -2.42 -1.70 1.17
C HIS A 68 -3.75 -1.69 1.97
N LEU A 69 -4.60 -2.71 1.82
CA LEU A 69 -5.96 -2.66 2.39
C LEU A 69 -5.97 -2.62 3.92
N ASP A 70 -5.07 -3.35 4.60
CA ASP A 70 -4.98 -3.34 6.06
C ASP A 70 -4.73 -1.93 6.59
N ARG A 71 -3.73 -1.24 6.01
CA ARG A 71 -3.44 0.15 6.34
C ARG A 71 -4.62 1.08 6.07
N MET A 72 -5.28 0.91 4.93
CA MET A 72 -6.44 1.74 4.56
C MET A 72 -7.50 1.66 5.66
N GLY A 73 -7.80 0.44 6.13
CA GLY A 73 -8.75 0.20 7.20
C GLY A 73 -8.31 0.79 8.54
N LEU A 74 -7.07 0.54 8.94
CA LEU A 74 -6.52 1.07 10.21
C LEU A 74 -6.51 2.59 10.24
N ARG A 75 -6.19 3.25 9.12
CA ARG A 75 -6.24 4.71 9.02
C ARG A 75 -7.66 5.23 9.23
N ASP A 76 -8.65 4.58 8.63
CA ASP A 76 -10.03 5.05 8.69
C ASP A 76 -10.70 4.77 10.05
N LEU A 77 -10.30 3.70 10.75
CA LEU A 77 -10.95 3.26 11.99
C LEU A 77 -10.17 3.57 13.28
N CYS A 78 -8.85 3.70 13.22
CA CYS A 78 -8.01 3.78 14.42
C CYS A 78 -7.34 5.14 14.57
N GLY A 79 -7.21 5.57 15.83
CA GLY A 79 -6.59 6.85 16.20
C GLY A 79 -7.51 8.05 15.98
N VAL A 80 -7.15 9.16 16.63
CA VAL A 80 -7.89 10.43 16.50
C VAL A 80 -7.62 11.04 15.13
N GLN A 81 -8.70 11.32 14.40
CA GLN A 81 -8.64 11.87 13.05
C GLN A 81 -8.40 13.38 13.10
N ILE A 82 -7.20 13.81 12.72
CA ILE A 82 -6.82 15.24 12.64
C ILE A 82 -6.49 15.70 11.22
N ALA A 83 -6.78 14.86 10.22
CA ALA A 83 -6.47 15.13 8.82
C ALA A 83 -7.13 16.41 8.27
N HIS A 84 -8.29 16.80 8.82
CA HIS A 84 -9.05 17.96 8.39
C HIS A 84 -8.61 19.26 9.09
N CYS A 85 -7.80 19.16 10.16
CA CYS A 85 -7.34 20.32 10.89
C CYS A 85 -6.34 21.13 10.04
N ARG A 86 -6.44 22.45 10.13
CA ARG A 86 -5.59 23.43 9.43
C ARG A 86 -4.91 24.41 10.38
N SER A 87 -5.09 24.24 11.69
CA SER A 87 -4.44 25.04 12.74
C SER A 87 -4.06 24.20 13.95
N VAL A 88 -3.10 24.68 14.74
CA VAL A 88 -2.74 24.10 16.04
C VAL A 88 -3.95 24.13 16.98
N ALA A 89 -4.75 25.20 16.94
CA ALA A 89 -5.97 25.32 17.73
C ALA A 89 -6.99 24.19 17.43
N GLU A 90 -7.22 23.87 16.16
CA GLU A 90 -8.11 22.78 15.73
C GLU A 90 -7.56 21.40 16.12
N ILE A 91 -6.25 21.18 15.96
CA ILE A 91 -5.60 19.94 16.42
C ILE A 91 -5.81 19.76 17.93
N CYS A 92 -5.58 20.81 18.72
CA CYS A 92 -5.80 20.76 20.17
C CYS A 92 -7.28 20.56 20.53
N ALA A 93 -8.22 21.05 19.71
CA ALA A 93 -9.64 20.83 19.93
C ALA A 93 -10.02 19.35 19.71
N ALA A 94 -9.50 18.73 18.65
CA ALA A 94 -9.69 17.30 18.40
C ALA A 94 -9.07 16.44 19.52
N VAL A 95 -7.89 16.83 20.03
CA VAL A 95 -7.25 16.16 21.18
C VAL A 95 -8.07 16.33 22.46
N ARG A 96 -8.60 17.52 22.76
CA ARG A 96 -9.51 17.75 23.91
C ARG A 96 -10.76 16.87 23.85
N GLU A 97 -11.37 16.79 22.66
CA GLU A 97 -12.57 15.97 22.45
C GLU A 97 -12.28 14.48 22.68
N ALA A 98 -11.13 14.01 22.20
CA ALA A 98 -10.69 12.63 22.47
C ALA A 98 -10.42 12.41 23.96
N ALA A 99 -9.79 13.35 24.64
CA ALA A 99 -9.51 13.28 26.08
C ALA A 99 -10.81 13.17 26.92
N ALA A 100 -11.88 13.88 26.54
CA ALA A 100 -13.16 13.82 27.23
C ALA A 100 -13.81 12.42 27.25
N HIS A 101 -13.44 11.55 26.30
CA HIS A 101 -13.97 10.20 26.15
C HIS A 101 -12.96 9.10 26.49
N THR A 102 -11.74 9.48 26.87
CA THR A 102 -10.66 8.55 27.17
C THR A 102 -10.45 8.50 28.69
N PRO A 103 -10.31 7.31 29.31
CA PRO A 103 -10.00 7.23 30.74
C PRO A 103 -8.67 7.93 31.09
N PRO A 104 -8.57 8.70 32.19
CA PRO A 104 -7.35 9.38 32.58
C PRO A 104 -6.13 8.45 32.61
N GLY A 105 -5.00 8.92 32.08
CA GLY A 105 -3.75 8.17 31.96
C GLY A 105 -3.64 7.28 30.71
N GLU A 106 -4.74 6.97 30.03
CA GLU A 106 -4.71 6.22 28.78
C GLU A 106 -4.25 7.09 27.60
N TRP A 107 -3.56 6.46 26.64
CA TRP A 107 -2.97 7.14 25.49
C TRP A 107 -4.01 7.71 24.53
N ILE A 108 -3.73 8.93 24.05
CA ILE A 108 -4.39 9.53 22.91
C ILE A 108 -3.40 9.55 21.75
N VAL A 109 -3.60 8.66 20.79
CA VAL A 109 -2.77 8.57 19.58
C VAL A 109 -3.57 9.10 18.41
N THR A 110 -3.04 10.11 17.72
CA THR A 110 -3.68 10.67 16.54
C THR A 110 -3.10 10.08 15.26
N LEU A 111 -3.85 10.20 14.17
CA LEU A 111 -3.27 10.10 12.83
C LEU A 111 -2.28 11.25 12.56
N PRO A 112 -1.48 11.14 11.49
CA PRO A 112 -0.66 12.26 11.04
C PRO A 112 -1.49 13.50 10.72
N MET A 113 -0.84 14.67 10.82
CA MET A 113 -1.44 15.95 10.45
C MET A 113 -1.67 15.98 8.93
N GLY A 114 -2.92 16.22 8.53
CA GLY A 114 -3.33 16.16 7.14
C GLY A 114 -3.64 14.75 6.62
N ALA A 115 -4.05 14.66 5.36
CA ALA A 115 -4.28 13.40 4.66
C ALA A 115 -3.81 13.50 3.21
N PRO A 116 -3.40 12.38 2.60
CA PRO A 116 -3.06 12.37 1.20
C PRO A 116 -4.34 12.36 0.34
N PRO A 117 -4.29 12.78 -0.93
CA PRO A 117 -3.07 13.09 -1.68
C PRO A 117 -2.50 14.51 -1.53
N GLU A 118 -3.22 15.45 -0.91
CA GLU A 118 -2.88 16.89 -1.00
C GLU A 118 -2.61 17.58 0.34
N ASP A 119 -3.08 17.04 1.46
CA ASP A 119 -3.20 17.81 2.71
C ASP A 119 -2.17 17.47 3.79
N TYR A 120 -1.24 16.54 3.56
CA TYR A 120 -0.24 16.21 4.58
C TYR A 120 0.61 17.44 4.95
N VAL A 121 0.79 17.64 6.25
CA VAL A 121 1.54 18.75 6.81
C VAL A 121 2.99 18.30 7.04
N PHE A 122 3.90 18.78 6.20
CA PHE A 122 5.35 18.56 6.29
C PHE A 122 6.12 19.82 6.69
N GLU A 123 5.49 20.99 6.54
CA GLU A 123 6.10 22.28 6.84
C GLU A 123 5.22 23.12 7.78
N PRO A 124 5.84 23.94 8.65
CA PRO A 124 5.14 24.84 9.57
C PRO A 124 4.11 25.76 8.88
N GLY A 125 4.43 26.27 7.70
CA GLY A 125 3.60 27.22 6.94
C GLY A 125 2.28 26.64 6.42
N GLN A 126 2.09 25.33 6.50
CA GLN A 126 0.82 24.67 6.13
C GLN A 126 -0.22 24.70 7.25
N LEU A 127 0.15 25.16 8.46
CA LEU A 127 -0.76 25.47 9.56
C LEU A 127 -0.91 26.98 9.71
N GLN A 128 -2.09 27.44 10.12
CA GLN A 128 -2.42 28.87 10.26
C GLN A 128 -1.41 29.65 11.13
N GLU A 129 -0.89 29.02 12.18
CA GLU A 129 0.07 29.64 13.10
C GLU A 129 1.50 29.69 12.56
N GLY A 130 1.79 29.09 11.40
CA GLY A 130 3.14 29.03 10.83
C GLY A 130 4.10 28.20 11.67
N ARG A 131 3.59 27.30 12.52
CA ARG A 131 4.35 26.41 13.41
C ARG A 131 3.61 25.08 13.62
N PHE A 132 4.37 24.03 13.89
CA PHE A 132 3.82 22.78 14.43
C PHE A 132 3.31 22.97 15.87
N PRO A 133 2.38 22.11 16.34
CA PRO A 133 2.09 22.02 17.77
C PRO A 133 3.34 21.57 18.55
N ASN A 134 3.41 21.93 19.82
CA ASN A 134 4.44 21.48 20.75
C ASN A 134 3.84 20.81 21.99
N ARG A 135 4.69 20.36 22.91
CA ARG A 135 4.26 19.68 24.14
C ARG A 135 3.30 20.51 24.97
N GLU A 136 3.50 21.83 25.06
CA GLU A 136 2.69 22.72 25.88
C GLU A 136 1.28 22.89 25.32
N ASP A 137 1.16 22.96 23.98
CA ASP A 137 -0.15 22.98 23.32
C ASP A 137 -0.96 21.73 23.67
N LEU A 138 -0.31 20.56 23.60
CA LEU A 138 -0.93 19.27 23.88
C LEU A 138 -1.14 19.02 25.38
N ASP A 139 -0.28 19.54 26.26
CA ASP A 139 -0.46 19.48 27.71
C ASP A 139 -1.70 20.26 28.14
N ARG A 140 -1.93 21.45 27.57
CA ARG A 140 -3.17 22.21 27.79
C ARG A 140 -4.39 21.52 27.20
N ALA A 141 -4.23 20.78 26.10
CA ALA A 141 -5.32 20.08 25.45
C ALA A 141 -5.75 18.80 26.19
N ALA A 142 -4.82 18.06 26.77
CA ALA A 142 -5.11 16.81 27.47
C ALA A 142 -4.18 16.63 28.69
N PRO A 143 -4.42 17.39 29.78
CA PRO A 143 -3.51 17.45 30.93
C PRO A 143 -3.41 16.13 31.70
N ASP A 144 -4.33 15.20 31.51
CA ASP A 144 -4.38 13.89 32.19
C ASP A 144 -4.02 12.70 31.31
N HIS A 145 -3.62 12.93 30.04
CA HIS A 145 -3.30 11.85 29.09
C HIS A 145 -1.90 12.02 28.49
N PRO A 146 -1.20 10.93 28.13
CA PRO A 146 -0.11 10.99 27.17
C PRO A 146 -0.69 11.13 25.75
N VAL A 147 -0.19 12.13 25.00
CA VAL A 147 -0.63 12.41 23.63
C VAL A 147 0.54 12.22 22.67
N TYR A 148 0.29 11.50 21.57
CA TYR A 148 1.26 11.34 20.48
C TYR A 148 0.59 11.52 19.11
N ILE A 149 1.05 12.53 18.38
CA ILE A 149 0.75 12.78 16.98
C ILE A 149 1.79 12.05 16.13
N ARG A 150 1.35 11.04 15.38
CA ARG A 150 2.22 10.17 14.59
C ARG A 150 2.77 10.86 13.35
N SER A 151 3.92 10.41 12.89
CA SER A 151 4.51 10.79 11.61
C SER A 151 3.66 10.33 10.43
N PRO A 152 3.57 11.12 9.34
CA PRO A 152 3.11 10.62 8.06
C PRO A 152 3.92 9.37 7.66
N TRP A 153 3.24 8.35 7.11
CA TRP A 153 3.87 7.12 6.62
C TRP A 153 3.48 6.92 5.15
N GLY A 154 4.39 6.43 4.32
CA GLY A 154 4.13 6.11 2.91
C GLY A 154 5.24 6.56 1.95
N TRP A 155 5.30 5.92 0.78
CA TRP A 155 6.30 6.23 -0.25
C TRP A 155 6.05 7.56 -0.98
N TRP A 156 4.96 8.26 -0.65
CA TRP A 156 4.59 9.57 -1.19
C TRP A 156 4.75 10.75 -0.21
N SER A 157 5.34 10.52 0.96
CA SER A 157 5.59 11.58 1.93
C SER A 157 6.76 12.49 1.51
N ARG A 158 6.89 13.65 2.16
CA ARG A 158 8.05 14.57 2.05
C ARG A 158 8.82 14.60 3.36
N LEU A 159 10.13 14.79 3.27
CA LEU A 159 10.97 14.92 4.45
C LEU A 159 11.16 16.40 4.82
N PRO A 160 11.28 16.72 6.12
CA PRO A 160 11.19 15.80 7.25
C PRO A 160 9.74 15.38 7.59
N LEU A 161 9.58 14.22 8.22
CA LEU A 161 8.31 13.72 8.76
C LEU A 161 8.12 14.24 10.19
N PRO A 162 7.10 15.10 10.45
CA PRO A 162 6.88 15.63 11.80
C PRO A 162 6.07 14.66 12.67
N SER A 163 6.47 14.50 13.94
CA SER A 163 5.68 13.89 15.02
C SER A 163 5.70 14.79 16.25
N VAL A 164 4.64 14.76 17.06
CA VAL A 164 4.53 15.63 18.25
C VAL A 164 4.05 14.86 19.46
N ALA A 165 4.71 15.03 20.61
CA ALA A 165 4.34 14.40 21.88
C ALA A 165 4.20 15.44 23.00
N ASN A 166 3.28 15.20 23.93
CA ASN A 166 3.12 16.04 25.12
C ASN A 166 4.08 15.62 26.26
N SER A 167 4.13 16.40 27.34
CA SER A 167 5.09 16.17 28.43
C SER A 167 4.90 14.82 29.11
N ARG A 168 3.65 14.35 29.27
CA ARG A 168 3.38 13.02 29.84
C ARG A 168 3.89 11.90 28.91
N ALA A 169 3.68 12.01 27.61
CA ALA A 169 4.20 11.04 26.64
C ALA A 169 5.74 11.01 26.64
N LEU A 170 6.40 12.18 26.71
CA LEU A 170 7.86 12.27 26.85
C LEU A 170 8.35 11.60 28.14
N ALA A 171 7.66 11.82 29.27
CA ALA A 171 8.01 11.21 30.55
C ALA A 171 7.89 9.68 30.53
N ILE A 172 6.80 9.13 29.95
CA ILE A 172 6.62 7.68 29.80
C ILE A 172 7.70 7.07 28.89
N ALA A 173 8.10 7.80 27.84
CA ALA A 173 9.16 7.39 26.93
C ALA A 173 10.58 7.58 27.50
N GLY A 174 10.73 8.23 28.66
CA GLY A 174 12.04 8.54 29.25
C GLY A 174 12.85 9.57 28.44
N ILE A 175 12.17 10.47 27.72
CA ILE A 175 12.80 11.47 26.85
C ILE A 175 13.01 12.78 27.64
N GLY A 176 14.24 13.28 27.63
CA GLY A 176 14.64 14.52 28.31
C GLY A 176 15.83 15.22 27.64
N ARG A 177 16.49 16.11 28.37
CA ARG A 177 17.62 16.92 27.89
C ARG A 177 18.75 16.10 27.27
N ASP A 178 19.14 15.00 27.90
CA ASP A 178 20.30 14.22 27.49
C ASP A 178 19.96 13.08 26.51
N THR A 179 18.69 12.95 26.09
CA THR A 179 18.27 11.92 25.15
C THR A 179 18.95 12.10 23.80
N GLN A 180 19.67 11.07 23.38
CA GLN A 180 20.30 11.02 22.07
C GLN A 180 19.26 10.72 20.99
N ALA A 181 19.33 11.46 19.89
CA ALA A 181 18.42 11.25 18.78
C ALA A 181 18.78 9.97 18.00
N PRO A 182 17.80 9.13 17.63
CA PRO A 182 18.02 7.99 16.74
C PRO A 182 18.51 8.39 15.35
N ASN A 183 18.87 7.39 14.54
CA ASN A 183 19.31 7.56 13.15
C ASN A 183 18.38 8.51 12.36
N LYS A 184 18.94 9.61 11.85
CA LYS A 184 18.25 10.62 11.03
C LYS A 184 16.98 11.22 11.67
N VAL A 185 16.91 11.24 13.00
CA VAL A 185 15.85 11.93 13.76
C VAL A 185 16.44 13.17 14.40
N GLU A 186 15.69 14.26 14.37
CA GLU A 186 15.97 15.48 15.14
C GLU A 186 14.94 15.59 16.27
N ILE A 187 15.44 15.74 17.50
CA ILE A 187 14.63 16.10 18.67
C ILE A 187 14.70 17.61 18.80
N VAL A 188 13.62 18.32 18.51
CA VAL A 188 13.62 19.79 18.56
C VAL A 188 13.62 20.23 20.02
N ARG A 189 14.62 21.02 20.40
CA ARG A 189 14.84 21.49 21.78
C ARG A 189 14.66 22.99 21.88
N ASP A 190 14.22 23.45 23.05
CA ASP A 190 14.15 24.88 23.37
C ASP A 190 15.53 25.46 23.76
N ALA A 191 15.56 26.75 24.10
CA ALA A 191 16.78 27.45 24.49
C ALA A 191 17.43 26.89 25.79
N ALA A 192 16.67 26.16 26.62
CA ALA A 192 17.18 25.50 27.83
C ALA A 192 17.67 24.06 27.54
N GLY A 193 17.54 23.58 26.31
CA GLY A 193 17.90 22.23 25.90
C GLY A 193 16.80 21.19 26.16
N GLU A 194 15.63 21.60 26.64
CA GLU A 194 14.53 20.69 26.90
C GLU A 194 13.80 20.30 25.60
N PRO A 195 13.39 19.03 25.43
CA PRO A 195 12.61 18.62 24.26
C PRO A 195 11.29 19.38 24.19
N THR A 196 11.02 20.05 23.07
CA THR A 196 9.76 20.76 22.81
C THR A 196 8.58 19.82 22.58
N GLY A 197 8.83 18.52 22.42
CA GLY A 197 7.85 17.52 22.01
C GLY A 197 7.76 17.34 20.50
N LEU A 198 8.37 18.20 19.69
CA LEU A 198 8.44 18.05 18.23
C LEU A 198 9.65 17.18 17.83
N PHE A 199 9.40 16.24 16.93
CA PHE A 199 10.41 15.38 16.31
C PHE A 199 10.33 15.52 14.79
N LEU A 200 11.49 15.71 14.15
CA LEU A 200 11.60 15.81 12.70
C LEU A 200 12.44 14.66 12.18
N GLU A 201 11.82 13.75 11.44
CA GLU A 201 12.46 12.52 10.98
C GLU A 201 12.81 12.58 9.48
N ARG A 202 14.04 12.22 9.12
CA ARG A 202 14.53 12.15 7.73
C ARG A 202 14.73 10.72 7.22
N ASN A 203 14.13 9.73 7.89
CA ASN A 203 13.96 8.39 7.32
C ASN A 203 12.69 8.35 6.49
N TRP A 204 12.73 7.66 5.35
CA TRP A 204 11.54 7.47 4.52
C TRP A 204 10.52 6.48 5.12
N ALA A 205 10.98 5.60 5.99
CA ALA A 205 10.13 4.79 6.86
C ALA A 205 10.38 5.24 8.31
N PRO A 206 9.35 5.72 9.02
CA PRO A 206 9.51 6.28 10.35
C PRO A 206 9.92 5.22 11.40
N ILE A 207 10.90 5.57 12.23
CA ILE A 207 11.49 4.69 13.25
C ILE A 207 11.15 5.09 14.69
N LEU A 208 10.48 6.23 14.90
CA LEU A 208 10.21 6.77 16.24
C LEU A 208 9.49 5.76 17.14
N GLU A 209 8.47 5.06 16.63
CA GLU A 209 7.69 4.05 17.37
C GLU A 209 8.40 2.70 17.57
N TYR A 210 9.60 2.57 17.00
CA TYR A 210 10.50 1.43 17.20
C TYR A 210 11.71 1.80 18.08
N THR A 211 11.84 3.08 18.42
CA THR A 211 12.96 3.62 19.19
C THR A 211 12.42 4.36 20.41
N LEU A 212 12.28 5.68 20.34
CA LEU A 212 11.90 6.53 21.46
C LEU A 212 10.46 6.27 21.95
N PHE A 213 9.54 5.94 21.05
CA PHE A 213 8.11 5.78 21.33
C PHE A 213 7.66 4.32 21.23
N ALA A 214 8.52 3.36 21.55
CA ALA A 214 8.15 1.94 21.62
C ALA A 214 7.04 1.63 22.65
N CYS A 215 6.79 2.55 23.58
CA CYS A 215 5.73 2.48 24.59
C CYS A 215 4.33 2.86 24.07
N VAL A 216 4.22 3.48 22.89
CA VAL A 216 2.92 3.86 22.30
C VAL A 216 2.13 2.60 21.94
N PRO A 217 0.83 2.52 22.26
CA PRO A 217 -0.01 1.37 21.91
C PRO A 217 0.00 1.08 20.41
N ARG A 218 0.13 -0.21 20.08
CA ARG A 218 0.14 -0.73 18.71
C ARG A 218 -1.22 -1.33 18.35
N PHE A 219 -1.45 -1.53 17.05
CA PHE A 219 -2.64 -2.21 16.56
C PHE A 219 -2.65 -3.67 17.00
N THR A 220 -3.81 -4.09 17.48
CA THR A 220 -4.10 -5.49 17.81
C THR A 220 -4.51 -6.27 16.56
N TYR A 221 -4.58 -7.60 16.67
CA TYR A 221 -5.16 -8.43 15.62
C TYR A 221 -6.61 -8.03 15.29
N GLU A 222 -7.42 -7.71 16.30
CA GLU A 222 -8.82 -7.30 16.07
C GLU A 222 -8.91 -5.96 15.36
N ASP A 223 -7.99 -5.02 15.61
CA ASP A 223 -7.92 -3.76 14.85
C ASP A 223 -7.65 -4.02 13.37
N ARG A 224 -6.69 -4.91 13.06
CA ARG A 224 -6.38 -5.30 11.67
C ARG A 224 -7.56 -6.01 10.99
N TYR A 225 -8.20 -6.96 11.69
CA TYR A 225 -9.37 -7.64 11.16
C TYR A 225 -10.53 -6.66 10.89
N ALA A 226 -10.84 -5.77 11.85
CA ALA A 226 -11.85 -4.74 11.67
C ALA A 226 -11.50 -3.75 10.54
N GLY A 227 -10.23 -3.36 10.46
CA GLY A 227 -9.66 -2.51 9.42
C GLY A 227 -9.84 -3.13 8.03
N LEU A 228 -9.36 -4.36 7.83
CA LEU A 228 -9.52 -5.08 6.57
C LEU A 228 -11.00 -5.25 6.19
N ARG A 229 -11.87 -5.59 7.15
CA ARG A 229 -13.32 -5.71 6.92
C ARG A 229 -13.94 -4.41 6.40
N HIS A 230 -13.46 -3.26 6.88
CA HIS A 230 -13.87 -1.95 6.38
C HIS A 230 -13.25 -1.67 5.01
N ALA A 231 -11.95 -1.90 4.85
CA ALA A 231 -11.21 -1.64 3.62
C ALA A 231 -11.78 -2.37 2.40
N VAL A 232 -12.15 -3.65 2.53
CA VAL A 232 -12.74 -4.41 1.40
C VAL A 232 -14.05 -3.79 0.92
N ARG A 233 -14.84 -3.18 1.82
CA ARG A 233 -16.08 -2.47 1.47
C ARG A 233 -15.79 -1.14 0.80
N VAL A 234 -14.80 -0.39 1.29
CA VAL A 234 -14.37 0.89 0.69
C VAL A 234 -13.85 0.66 -0.72
N ALA A 235 -12.96 -0.32 -0.91
CA ALA A 235 -12.45 -0.71 -2.22
C ALA A 235 -13.57 -1.17 -3.17
N SER A 236 -14.49 -2.03 -2.69
CA SER A 236 -15.66 -2.44 -3.48
C SER A 236 -16.53 -1.25 -3.90
N ALA A 237 -16.70 -0.25 -3.02
CA ALA A 237 -17.52 0.93 -3.30
C ALA A 237 -16.96 1.81 -4.43
N VAL A 238 -15.65 1.78 -4.67
CA VAL A 238 -15.01 2.46 -5.82
C VAL A 238 -14.88 1.56 -7.05
N GLY A 239 -15.35 0.30 -6.97
CA GLY A 239 -15.37 -0.65 -8.08
C GLY A 239 -14.13 -1.53 -8.19
N ILE A 240 -13.26 -1.55 -7.18
CA ILE A 240 -12.19 -2.55 -7.07
C ILE A 240 -12.83 -3.89 -6.77
N THR A 241 -12.41 -4.93 -7.49
CA THR A 241 -12.90 -6.30 -7.34
C THR A 241 -11.78 -7.29 -7.06
N ALA A 242 -10.53 -6.91 -7.33
CA ALA A 242 -9.36 -7.74 -7.14
C ALA A 242 -8.12 -6.90 -6.79
N GLY A 243 -7.12 -7.52 -6.17
CA GLY A 243 -5.84 -6.87 -5.92
C GLY A 243 -4.70 -7.79 -5.51
N PHE A 244 -3.49 -7.23 -5.57
CA PHE A 244 -2.22 -7.90 -5.22
C PHE A 244 -1.46 -7.09 -4.18
N GLU A 245 -1.18 -7.66 -3.01
CA GLU A 245 -0.40 -6.96 -1.97
C GLU A 245 1.10 -7.07 -2.27
N GLY A 246 1.62 -6.22 -3.17
CA GLY A 246 2.96 -6.38 -3.75
C GLY A 246 4.16 -6.24 -2.79
N HIS A 247 3.96 -5.74 -1.57
CA HIS A 247 4.95 -5.71 -0.48
C HIS A 247 4.90 -6.98 0.40
N GLY A 248 4.00 -7.90 0.07
CA GLY A 248 3.62 -9.04 0.87
C GLY A 248 2.97 -8.62 2.19
N VAL A 249 2.35 -9.58 2.87
CA VAL A 249 1.70 -9.34 4.16
C VAL A 249 2.26 -10.28 5.23
N THR A 250 2.26 -9.86 6.49
CA THR A 250 2.69 -10.72 7.59
C THR A 250 1.73 -11.90 7.78
N PRO A 251 2.18 -12.99 8.45
CA PRO A 251 1.29 -14.10 8.80
C PRO A 251 0.00 -13.67 9.51
N GLN A 252 0.05 -12.68 10.40
CA GLN A 252 -1.11 -12.19 11.14
C GLN A 252 -2.15 -11.54 10.22
N VAL A 253 -1.69 -10.80 9.20
CA VAL A 253 -2.57 -10.17 8.20
C VAL A 253 -3.15 -11.23 7.25
N ILE A 254 -2.37 -12.23 6.85
CA ILE A 254 -2.88 -13.40 6.11
C ILE A 254 -4.00 -14.07 6.92
N ASP A 255 -3.79 -14.29 8.22
CA ASP A 255 -4.81 -14.88 9.09
C ASP A 255 -6.07 -14.00 9.24
N ALA A 256 -5.93 -12.67 9.18
CA ALA A 256 -7.09 -11.76 9.15
C ALA A 256 -7.88 -11.87 7.84
N TYR A 257 -7.21 -11.99 6.69
CA TYR A 257 -7.87 -12.28 5.40
C TYR A 257 -8.56 -13.65 5.40
N ARG A 258 -7.90 -14.69 5.92
CA ARG A 258 -8.52 -16.03 6.07
C ARG A 258 -9.76 -15.98 6.95
N ARG A 259 -9.74 -15.21 8.04
CA ARG A 259 -10.91 -15.02 8.89
C ARG A 259 -12.04 -14.31 8.15
N LEU A 260 -11.75 -13.29 7.36
CA LEU A 260 -12.76 -12.62 6.51
C LEU A 260 -13.37 -13.59 5.51
N GLU A 261 -12.56 -14.39 4.84
CA GLU A 261 -13.03 -15.40 3.88
C GLU A 261 -13.90 -16.46 4.56
N ALA A 262 -13.43 -17.04 5.67
CA ALA A 262 -14.18 -18.03 6.45
C ALA A 262 -15.51 -17.49 7.01
N ALA A 263 -15.57 -16.18 7.29
CA ALA A 263 -16.79 -15.50 7.72
C ALA A 263 -17.72 -15.09 6.55
N GLY A 264 -17.31 -15.29 5.30
CA GLY A 264 -18.05 -14.81 4.11
C GLY A 264 -18.07 -13.29 3.97
N GLU A 265 -17.14 -12.59 4.62
CA GLU A 265 -17.04 -11.13 4.64
C GLU A 265 -16.01 -10.58 3.62
N LEU A 266 -15.14 -11.44 3.07
CA LEU A 266 -14.24 -11.07 1.98
C LEU A 266 -15.03 -10.95 0.67
N THR A 267 -15.05 -9.75 0.08
CA THR A 267 -15.77 -9.47 -1.18
C THR A 267 -14.86 -9.19 -2.37
N LEU A 268 -13.54 -9.31 -2.17
CA LEU A 268 -12.51 -9.02 -3.17
C LEU A 268 -11.66 -10.26 -3.43
N ARG A 269 -11.16 -10.38 -4.66
CA ARG A 269 -10.16 -11.40 -5.01
C ARG A 269 -8.77 -10.91 -4.65
N MET A 270 -8.18 -11.47 -3.60
CA MET A 270 -6.92 -11.00 -3.05
C MET A 270 -5.80 -12.00 -3.26
N GLN A 271 -4.68 -11.50 -3.78
CA GLN A 271 -3.44 -12.26 -3.93
C GLN A 271 -2.41 -11.74 -2.92
N LEU A 272 -1.93 -12.64 -2.07
CA LEU A 272 -1.11 -12.34 -0.90
C LEU A 272 0.23 -13.08 -0.96
N PRO A 273 1.32 -12.38 -1.35
CA PRO A 273 2.67 -12.84 -1.05
C PRO A 273 2.94 -12.77 0.45
N LEU A 274 3.76 -13.68 0.96
CA LEU A 274 4.25 -13.60 2.33
C LEU A 274 5.34 -12.52 2.45
N SER A 275 5.15 -11.56 3.36
CA SER A 275 6.23 -10.65 3.76
C SER A 275 7.22 -11.40 4.66
N VAL A 276 8.50 -11.40 4.30
CA VAL A 276 9.54 -12.20 4.97
C VAL A 276 10.28 -11.33 6.01
N PRO A 277 10.45 -11.76 7.27
CA PRO A 277 11.19 -10.98 8.28
C PRO A 277 12.72 -11.11 8.11
N SER A 278 13.22 -10.84 6.91
CA SER A 278 14.60 -11.13 6.48
C SER A 278 15.66 -10.22 7.11
N ALA A 279 15.25 -9.03 7.58
CA ALA A 279 16.09 -8.14 8.37
C ALA A 279 16.23 -8.61 9.84
N ALA A 280 15.22 -9.30 10.37
CA ALA A 280 15.25 -9.82 11.74
C ALA A 280 15.97 -11.17 11.85
N PHE A 281 15.98 -11.97 10.78
CA PHE A 281 16.48 -13.33 10.79
C PHE A 281 17.64 -13.57 9.80
N GLY A 282 18.60 -14.40 10.22
CA GLY A 282 19.65 -14.92 9.34
C GLY A 282 19.11 -15.94 8.32
N ASN A 283 19.91 -16.26 7.29
CA ASN A 283 19.48 -17.06 6.13
C ASN A 283 18.89 -18.42 6.51
N ARG A 284 19.48 -19.14 7.47
CA ARG A 284 18.99 -20.45 7.90
C ARG A 284 17.53 -20.39 8.36
N LYS A 285 17.20 -19.44 9.25
CA LYS A 285 15.86 -19.30 9.79
C LYS A 285 14.86 -18.81 8.74
N VAL A 286 15.31 -17.99 7.78
CA VAL A 286 14.48 -17.61 6.63
C VAL A 286 14.22 -18.81 5.70
N ALA A 287 15.21 -19.66 5.44
CA ALA A 287 15.03 -20.87 4.65
C ALA A 287 14.09 -21.87 5.34
N GLU A 288 14.16 -22.03 6.66
CA GLU A 288 13.20 -22.82 7.45
C GLU A 288 11.76 -22.26 7.32
N LEU A 289 11.60 -20.92 7.25
CA LEU A 289 10.30 -20.31 6.95
C LEU A 289 9.84 -20.64 5.52
N PHE A 290 10.72 -20.60 4.53
CA PHE A 290 10.36 -20.98 3.16
C PHE A 290 9.93 -22.45 3.09
N GLU A 291 10.61 -23.35 3.78
CA GLU A 291 10.22 -24.76 3.89
C GLU A 291 8.82 -24.92 4.49
N HIS A 292 8.54 -24.21 5.58
CA HIS A 292 7.24 -24.26 6.24
C HIS A 292 6.10 -23.76 5.34
N TRP A 293 6.33 -22.67 4.61
CA TRP A 293 5.29 -22.02 3.80
C TRP A 293 5.21 -22.53 2.36
N ALA A 294 6.24 -23.20 1.85
CA ALA A 294 6.31 -23.66 0.47
C ALA A 294 5.06 -24.43 0.00
N PRO A 295 4.52 -25.41 0.76
CA PRO A 295 3.34 -26.16 0.34
C PRO A 295 2.12 -25.29 0.03
N ARG A 296 2.02 -24.09 0.63
CA ARG A 296 0.94 -23.13 0.35
C ARG A 296 1.32 -22.15 -0.76
N LEU A 297 2.55 -21.66 -0.73
CA LEU A 297 2.97 -20.52 -1.55
C LEU A 297 3.50 -20.89 -2.95
N SER A 298 3.89 -22.15 -3.21
CA SER A 298 4.53 -22.57 -4.48
C SER A 298 3.59 -23.14 -5.54
N GLY A 299 2.32 -23.36 -5.21
CA GLY A 299 1.36 -24.09 -6.04
C GLY A 299 0.41 -23.23 -6.87
N ARG A 300 0.71 -21.93 -7.05
CA ARG A 300 -0.25 -20.92 -7.57
C ARG A 300 -1.53 -20.82 -6.73
N GLY A 301 -1.42 -21.22 -5.45
CA GLY A 301 -2.51 -21.38 -4.50
C GLY A 301 -3.50 -22.49 -4.90
N SER A 302 -3.70 -23.47 -4.02
CA SER A 302 -4.88 -24.33 -4.10
C SER A 302 -6.14 -23.48 -3.90
N GLU A 303 -7.17 -23.64 -4.74
CA GLU A 303 -8.57 -23.23 -4.46
C GLU A 303 -9.18 -24.01 -3.26
N ALA A 304 -8.36 -24.41 -2.28
CA ALA A 304 -8.78 -25.25 -1.18
C ALA A 304 -9.42 -24.38 -0.08
N GLY A 305 -10.69 -24.02 -0.31
CA GLY A 305 -11.58 -23.50 0.72
C GLY A 305 -12.34 -22.22 0.32
N SER A 306 -13.57 -22.38 -0.17
CA SER A 306 -14.56 -21.32 -0.48
C SER A 306 -14.24 -20.42 -1.67
N ALA A 307 -15.27 -20.02 -2.43
CA ALA A 307 -15.43 -18.97 -3.47
C ALA A 307 -14.27 -18.51 -4.41
N GLY A 308 -13.03 -18.99 -4.26
CA GLY A 308 -11.85 -18.59 -5.05
C GLY A 308 -11.45 -17.12 -4.86
N LEU A 309 -11.68 -16.55 -3.68
CA LEU A 309 -11.43 -15.13 -3.39
C LEU A 309 -10.05 -14.88 -2.80
N LEU A 310 -9.52 -15.74 -1.93
CA LEU A 310 -8.17 -15.59 -1.39
C LEU A 310 -7.16 -16.50 -2.09
N ARG A 311 -6.02 -15.94 -2.49
CA ARG A 311 -4.86 -16.69 -2.97
C ARG A 311 -3.61 -16.28 -2.22
N GLU A 312 -2.97 -17.25 -1.60
CA GLU A 312 -1.65 -17.09 -1.00
C GLU A 312 -0.60 -17.65 -1.94
N GLU A 313 0.28 -16.80 -2.45
CA GLU A 313 1.27 -17.23 -3.44
C GLU A 313 2.50 -16.32 -3.42
N GLY A 314 3.67 -16.94 -3.40
CA GLY A 314 4.94 -16.24 -3.46
C GLY A 314 5.28 -15.48 -2.18
N LEU A 315 6.34 -14.71 -2.25
CA LEU A 315 6.95 -14.03 -1.12
C LEU A 315 7.54 -12.69 -1.54
N CYS A 316 7.67 -11.77 -0.58
CA CYS A 316 8.31 -10.49 -0.78
C CYS A 316 9.71 -10.49 -0.14
N LEU A 317 10.73 -10.31 -0.98
CA LEU A 317 12.11 -10.01 -0.56
C LEU A 317 12.45 -8.62 -1.07
N ASP A 318 12.94 -7.77 -0.17
CA ASP A 318 13.06 -6.36 -0.50
C ASP A 318 14.43 -5.75 -0.18
N VAL A 319 14.65 -4.61 -0.83
CA VAL A 319 15.89 -3.86 -0.89
C VAL A 319 15.59 -2.40 -0.56
N ALA A 320 15.97 -1.95 0.63
CA ALA A 320 15.67 -0.59 1.11
C ALA A 320 16.83 0.00 1.92
N ASP A 321 16.56 0.90 2.88
CA ASP A 321 17.58 1.45 3.78
C ASP A 321 17.98 0.41 4.86
N PRO A 322 19.23 -0.10 4.86
CA PRO A 322 19.64 -1.19 5.74
C PRO A 322 19.66 -0.80 7.22
N THR A 323 20.01 0.44 7.54
CA THR A 323 20.04 0.93 8.93
C THR A 323 18.62 0.98 9.51
N THR A 324 17.68 1.54 8.76
CA THR A 324 16.26 1.60 9.10
C THR A 324 15.69 0.19 9.27
N ALA A 325 15.96 -0.72 8.32
CA ALA A 325 15.54 -2.11 8.42
C ALA A 325 16.06 -2.80 9.68
N GLN A 326 17.33 -2.61 10.04
CA GLN A 326 17.91 -3.19 11.26
C GLN A 326 17.32 -2.59 12.55
N ILE A 327 17.04 -1.29 12.58
CA ILE A 327 16.42 -0.64 13.74
C ILE A 327 15.03 -1.21 13.98
N ILE A 328 14.19 -1.20 12.94
CA ILE A 328 12.83 -1.71 13.04
C ILE A 328 12.85 -3.22 13.35
N ALA A 329 13.79 -3.98 12.78
CA ALA A 329 13.97 -5.42 13.00
C ALA A 329 14.13 -5.83 14.47
N ARG A 330 14.72 -4.97 15.31
CA ARG A 330 14.90 -5.23 16.74
C ARG A 330 13.58 -5.34 17.51
N GLY A 331 12.51 -4.77 16.97
CA GLY A 331 11.17 -4.84 17.55
C GLY A 331 10.38 -6.10 17.22
N TYR A 332 11.00 -7.14 16.65
CA TYR A 332 10.30 -8.35 16.19
C TYR A 332 9.58 -9.13 17.33
N PRO A 333 8.35 -9.64 17.11
CA PRO A 333 7.52 -9.45 15.91
C PRO A 333 6.98 -8.01 15.86
N TYR A 334 7.23 -7.33 14.74
CA TYR A 334 6.67 -6.02 14.49
C TYR A 334 5.94 -6.03 13.17
N GLU A 335 4.77 -5.42 13.20
CA GLU A 335 3.97 -5.24 12.01
C GLU A 335 3.76 -3.74 11.93
N GLN A 336 4.27 -3.14 10.85
CA GLN A 336 4.08 -1.71 10.62
C GLN A 336 2.58 -1.37 10.48
N TRP A 337 2.30 -0.09 10.26
CA TRP A 337 0.99 0.39 9.83
C TRP A 337 0.37 -0.40 8.69
N ALA A 338 1.20 -0.89 7.77
CA ALA A 338 0.76 -1.64 6.59
C ALA A 338 0.95 -3.15 6.70
N GLY A 339 1.13 -3.69 7.92
CA GLY A 339 1.00 -5.14 8.11
C GLY A 339 2.07 -5.97 7.39
N HIS A 340 3.27 -5.40 7.22
CA HIS A 340 4.42 -6.07 6.58
C HIS A 340 5.74 -5.72 7.28
N PHE A 341 6.77 -6.51 7.01
CA PHE A 341 8.12 -6.28 7.54
C PHE A 341 8.89 -5.32 6.64
N TYR A 342 9.50 -4.27 7.22
CA TYR A 342 10.49 -3.47 6.51
C TYR A 342 11.76 -4.31 6.34
N GLN A 343 12.22 -4.46 5.10
CA GLN A 343 13.38 -5.30 4.78
C GLN A 343 14.41 -4.50 3.99
N SER A 344 15.68 -4.90 4.10
CA SER A 344 16.70 -4.48 3.16
C SER A 344 17.77 -5.56 3.10
N LEU A 345 17.75 -6.34 2.03
CA LEU A 345 18.73 -7.38 1.79
C LEU A 345 19.95 -6.83 1.05
N PRO A 346 21.18 -7.09 1.52
CA PRO A 346 22.36 -6.92 0.68
C PRO A 346 22.30 -7.90 -0.51
N HIS A 347 22.97 -7.56 -1.61
CA HIS A 347 22.97 -8.32 -2.88
C HIS A 347 23.15 -9.82 -2.66
N GLU A 348 24.22 -10.22 -1.95
CA GLU A 348 24.55 -11.61 -1.67
C GLU A 348 23.40 -12.39 -0.99
N ARG A 349 22.71 -11.73 -0.05
CA ARG A 349 21.59 -12.36 0.66
C ARG A 349 20.33 -12.40 -0.19
N LEU A 350 20.10 -11.39 -1.04
CA LEU A 350 18.98 -11.41 -1.99
C LEU A 350 19.15 -12.57 -2.99
N VAL A 351 20.35 -12.77 -3.53
CA VAL A 351 20.67 -13.91 -4.41
C VAL A 351 20.48 -15.23 -3.68
N ALA A 352 21.10 -15.40 -2.50
CA ALA A 352 21.02 -16.65 -1.75
C ALA A 352 19.59 -17.04 -1.39
N LEU A 353 18.78 -16.10 -0.89
CA LEU A 353 17.38 -16.36 -0.56
C LEU A 353 16.51 -16.51 -1.80
N GLY A 354 16.80 -15.75 -2.87
CA GLY A 354 16.11 -15.88 -4.15
C GLY A 354 16.34 -17.25 -4.81
N LEU A 355 17.54 -17.81 -4.72
CA LEU A 355 17.83 -19.19 -5.16
C LEU A 355 17.02 -20.21 -4.36
N GLU A 356 16.97 -20.07 -3.03
CA GLU A 356 16.14 -20.94 -2.19
C GLU A 356 14.65 -20.85 -2.55
N ALA A 357 14.15 -19.65 -2.82
CA ALA A 357 12.79 -19.45 -3.31
C ALA A 357 12.57 -20.13 -4.68
N ALA A 358 13.45 -19.87 -5.65
CA ALA A 358 13.36 -20.41 -7.00
C ALA A 358 13.39 -21.94 -7.03
N ARG A 359 14.29 -22.58 -6.27
CA ARG A 359 14.39 -24.05 -6.13
C ARG A 359 13.11 -24.68 -5.58
N ARG A 360 12.35 -23.93 -4.78
CA ARG A 360 11.11 -24.38 -4.13
C ARG A 360 9.86 -24.00 -4.91
N GLY A 361 10.00 -23.39 -6.08
CA GLY A 361 8.86 -22.92 -6.85
C GLY A 361 8.20 -21.67 -6.30
N LEU A 362 8.85 -20.96 -5.38
CA LEU A 362 8.33 -19.74 -4.78
C LEU A 362 8.64 -18.55 -5.68
N ARG A 363 7.59 -17.84 -6.08
CA ARG A 363 7.72 -16.56 -6.77
C ARG A 363 8.16 -15.47 -5.80
N VAL A 364 9.01 -14.56 -6.26
CA VAL A 364 9.42 -13.36 -5.52
C VAL A 364 8.83 -12.09 -6.12
N CYS A 365 8.35 -11.18 -5.28
CA CYS A 365 8.14 -9.78 -5.60
C CYS A 365 9.12 -8.90 -4.81
N THR A 366 9.55 -7.80 -5.43
CA THR A 366 10.54 -6.87 -4.87
C THR A 366 10.22 -5.45 -5.27
N LEU A 367 10.34 -4.48 -4.35
CA LEU A 367 10.13 -3.07 -4.65
C LEU A 367 11.41 -2.51 -5.30
N VAL A 368 11.26 -1.79 -6.42
CA VAL A 368 12.41 -1.41 -7.27
C VAL A 368 12.55 0.11 -7.48
N CYS A 369 11.89 0.95 -6.69
CA CYS A 369 11.78 2.40 -6.96
C CYS A 369 13.12 3.12 -7.24
N TYR A 370 14.21 2.72 -6.58
CA TYR A 370 15.58 3.25 -6.81
C TYR A 370 16.64 2.17 -7.05
N GLU A 371 16.25 0.91 -6.92
CA GLU A 371 17.16 -0.22 -6.77
C GLU A 371 17.00 -1.22 -7.90
N LEU A 372 16.33 -0.82 -9.00
CA LEU A 372 16.07 -1.68 -10.15
C LEU A 372 17.35 -2.34 -10.68
N GLU A 373 18.45 -1.61 -10.79
CA GLU A 373 19.73 -2.17 -11.24
C GLU A 373 20.26 -3.27 -10.31
N ARG A 374 20.22 -3.04 -8.99
CA ARG A 374 20.64 -4.02 -8.00
C ARG A 374 19.78 -5.29 -8.09
N VAL A 375 18.47 -5.11 -8.21
CA VAL A 375 17.52 -6.23 -8.27
C VAL A 375 17.67 -7.02 -9.56
N LEU A 376 17.83 -6.36 -10.71
CA LEU A 376 18.05 -7.03 -12.00
C LEU A 376 19.32 -7.88 -11.97
N ARG A 377 20.44 -7.35 -11.45
CA ARG A 377 21.67 -8.15 -11.32
C ARG A 377 21.48 -9.38 -10.43
N ALA A 378 20.79 -9.23 -9.30
CA ALA A 378 20.51 -10.35 -8.41
C ALA A 378 19.61 -11.39 -9.10
N PHE A 379 18.58 -10.96 -9.82
CA PHE A 379 17.66 -11.84 -10.53
C PHE A 379 18.32 -12.55 -11.72
N GLU A 380 19.25 -11.92 -12.42
CA GLU A 380 20.07 -12.55 -13.47
C GLU A 380 20.99 -13.63 -12.90
N GLU A 381 21.61 -13.37 -11.75
CA GLU A 381 22.45 -14.36 -11.06
C GLU A 381 21.64 -15.56 -10.57
N ILE A 382 20.40 -15.31 -10.12
CA ILE A 382 19.45 -16.36 -9.77
C ILE A 382 19.03 -17.14 -11.02
N ASP A 383 18.60 -16.46 -12.10
CA ASP A 383 18.13 -17.09 -13.35
C ASP A 383 19.21 -17.96 -14.01
N ALA A 384 20.48 -17.54 -13.91
CA ALA A 384 21.63 -18.30 -14.42
C ALA A 384 21.81 -19.66 -13.73
N GLN A 385 21.31 -19.82 -12.50
CA GLN A 385 21.40 -21.07 -11.73
C GLN A 385 20.07 -21.83 -11.70
N VAL A 386 18.96 -21.12 -11.55
CA VAL A 386 17.59 -21.67 -11.50
C VAL A 386 16.68 -20.71 -12.24
N SER A 387 16.19 -21.12 -13.41
CA SER A 387 15.43 -20.18 -14.24
C SER A 387 14.16 -19.67 -13.57
N ILE A 388 13.92 -18.37 -13.73
CA ILE A 388 12.74 -17.66 -13.20
C ILE A 388 11.78 -17.16 -14.29
N ARG A 389 12.14 -17.31 -15.58
CA ARG A 389 11.45 -16.68 -16.73
C ARG A 389 9.96 -17.00 -16.85
N GLU A 390 9.56 -18.18 -16.43
CA GLU A 390 8.16 -18.63 -16.48
C GLU A 390 7.47 -18.57 -15.10
N ARG A 391 8.10 -17.92 -14.11
CA ARG A 391 7.61 -17.86 -12.73
C ARG A 391 6.87 -16.55 -12.41
N ARG A 392 6.75 -15.61 -13.36
CA ARG A 392 6.08 -14.30 -13.22
C ARG A 392 6.56 -13.49 -12.02
N TRP A 393 7.86 -13.52 -11.71
CA TRP A 393 8.45 -12.68 -10.64
C TRP A 393 8.14 -11.20 -10.90
N VAL A 394 7.95 -10.42 -9.83
CA VAL A 394 7.32 -9.10 -9.93
C VAL A 394 8.29 -8.00 -9.53
N ALA A 395 8.53 -7.06 -10.44
CA ALA A 395 9.19 -5.79 -10.15
C ALA A 395 8.11 -4.76 -9.78
N VAL A 396 8.09 -4.36 -8.50
CA VAL A 396 7.04 -3.52 -7.94
C VAL A 396 7.43 -2.04 -7.99
N HIS A 397 6.49 -1.21 -8.42
CA HIS A 397 6.59 0.26 -8.54
C HIS A 397 7.48 0.83 -9.66
N VAL A 398 7.90 0.07 -10.68
CA VAL A 398 8.88 0.51 -11.72
C VAL A 398 8.75 2.01 -12.05
N THR A 399 9.60 2.82 -11.40
CA THR A 399 9.46 4.29 -11.36
C THR A 399 10.38 4.94 -12.39
N GLU A 400 11.50 4.32 -12.68
CA GLU A 400 12.42 4.67 -13.76
C GLU A 400 13.00 3.36 -14.32
N ALA A 401 13.19 3.30 -15.63
CA ALA A 401 13.94 2.23 -16.27
C ALA A 401 14.58 2.74 -17.56
N THR A 402 15.87 2.48 -17.72
CA THR A 402 16.57 2.70 -19.00
C THR A 402 16.12 1.67 -20.04
N PRO A 403 16.31 1.93 -21.36
CA PRO A 403 16.01 0.94 -22.40
C PRO A 403 16.69 -0.41 -22.17
N GLU A 404 17.92 -0.40 -21.65
CA GLU A 404 18.65 -1.63 -21.30
C GLU A 404 17.97 -2.40 -20.16
N GLN A 405 17.58 -1.71 -19.10
CA GLN A 405 16.86 -2.33 -17.99
C GLN A 405 15.51 -2.90 -18.43
N ILE A 406 14.80 -2.23 -19.34
CA ILE A 406 13.55 -2.74 -19.94
C ILE A 406 13.82 -4.05 -20.71
N ARG A 407 14.91 -4.14 -21.51
CA ARG A 407 15.31 -5.39 -22.17
C ARG A 407 15.57 -6.51 -21.16
N ARG A 408 16.25 -6.21 -20.05
CA ARG A 408 16.56 -7.17 -18.99
C ARG A 408 15.30 -7.63 -18.24
N ILE A 409 14.38 -6.73 -17.92
CA ILE A 409 13.05 -7.05 -17.35
C ILE A 409 12.33 -8.06 -18.25
N LYS A 410 12.31 -7.82 -19.57
CA LYS A 410 11.69 -8.72 -20.55
C LYS A 410 12.41 -10.08 -20.62
N ALA A 411 13.74 -10.09 -20.67
CA ALA A 411 14.55 -11.31 -20.76
C ALA A 411 14.37 -12.23 -19.55
N LEU A 412 14.19 -11.65 -18.36
CA LEU A 412 13.92 -12.36 -17.11
C LEU A 412 12.46 -12.80 -16.95
N GLY A 413 11.56 -12.44 -17.87
CA GLY A 413 10.14 -12.80 -17.78
C GLY A 413 9.39 -12.13 -16.62
N LEU A 414 9.86 -10.95 -16.19
CA LEU A 414 9.26 -10.24 -15.05
C LEU A 414 7.93 -9.60 -15.42
N VAL A 415 7.08 -9.44 -14.41
CA VAL A 415 5.87 -8.61 -14.45
C VAL A 415 6.19 -7.28 -13.77
N ALA A 416 5.80 -6.17 -14.38
CA ALA A 416 5.97 -4.84 -13.80
C ALA A 416 4.66 -4.37 -13.18
N THR A 417 4.70 -3.90 -11.93
CA THR A 417 3.64 -3.03 -11.41
C THR A 417 4.11 -1.59 -11.42
N VAL A 418 3.22 -0.68 -11.77
CA VAL A 418 3.51 0.74 -11.85
C VAL A 418 2.51 1.49 -10.98
N THR A 419 3.00 2.48 -10.24
CA THR A 419 2.17 3.34 -9.38
C THR A 419 2.20 4.76 -9.92
N PRO A 420 1.28 5.13 -10.83
CA PRO A 420 1.26 6.47 -11.41
C PRO A 420 1.26 7.56 -10.35
N ASN A 421 0.50 7.38 -9.26
CA ASN A 421 0.32 8.25 -8.09
C ASN A 421 1.57 8.92 -7.51
N PHE A 422 2.74 8.37 -7.79
CA PHE A 422 4.02 8.96 -7.39
C PHE A 422 4.36 10.24 -8.19
N MET A 423 3.85 10.41 -9.41
CA MET A 423 4.02 11.65 -10.19
C MET A 423 3.28 12.82 -9.53
N TYR A 424 2.09 12.57 -8.97
CA TYR A 424 1.21 13.56 -8.37
C TYR A 424 1.72 14.04 -7.01
N MET A 425 2.15 13.11 -6.16
CA MET A 425 2.44 13.40 -4.74
C MET A 425 3.93 13.45 -4.41
N ALA A 426 4.78 12.78 -5.22
CA ALA A 426 6.11 12.35 -4.79
C ALA A 426 7.18 12.56 -5.86
N LYS A 427 6.96 13.47 -6.81
CA LYS A 427 7.88 13.65 -7.94
C LYS A 427 9.31 13.93 -7.49
N ASP A 428 9.49 14.75 -6.46
CA ASP A 428 10.81 15.22 -6.04
C ASP A 428 11.58 14.10 -5.38
N ARG A 429 10.87 13.28 -4.58
CA ARG A 429 11.41 12.08 -3.97
C ARG A 429 12.00 11.15 -5.03
N PHE A 430 11.27 10.89 -6.11
CA PHE A 430 11.71 9.99 -7.18
C PHE A 430 12.45 10.70 -8.32
N ASN A 431 12.82 11.97 -8.13
CA ASN A 431 13.46 12.82 -9.16
C ASN A 431 12.69 12.87 -10.50
N LEU A 432 11.38 12.62 -10.48
CA LEU A 432 10.53 12.51 -11.67
C LEU A 432 10.43 13.84 -12.43
N GLN A 433 10.59 14.97 -11.75
CA GLN A 433 10.68 16.28 -12.39
C GLN A 433 11.88 16.35 -13.35
N ALA A 434 13.05 15.84 -12.95
CA ALA A 434 14.24 15.85 -13.78
C ALA A 434 14.18 14.77 -14.88
N LEU A 435 13.51 13.64 -14.59
CA LEU A 435 13.33 12.57 -15.56
C LEU A 435 12.31 12.92 -16.65
N GLY A 436 11.31 13.73 -16.33
CA GLY A 436 10.23 14.12 -17.24
C GLY A 436 9.54 12.89 -17.83
N ALA A 437 9.45 12.83 -19.16
CA ALA A 437 8.82 11.72 -19.90
C ALA A 437 9.49 10.35 -19.69
N ARG A 438 10.73 10.30 -19.17
CA ARG A 438 11.44 9.04 -18.84
C ARG A 438 11.01 8.46 -17.50
N GLY A 439 10.41 9.28 -16.63
CA GLY A 439 9.87 8.82 -15.35
C GLY A 439 8.56 8.04 -15.57
N THR A 440 8.38 6.95 -14.84
CA THR A 440 7.21 6.06 -14.92
C THR A 440 6.95 5.58 -16.37
N PRO A 441 7.85 4.75 -16.94
CA PRO A 441 7.93 4.49 -18.40
C PRO A 441 6.89 3.46 -18.89
N ILE A 442 5.59 3.70 -18.66
CA ILE A 442 4.51 2.75 -18.97
C ILE A 442 4.49 2.39 -20.46
N ARG A 443 4.55 3.38 -21.36
CA ARG A 443 4.54 3.17 -22.82
C ARG A 443 5.69 2.27 -23.26
N GLN A 444 6.91 2.55 -22.78
CA GLN A 444 8.09 1.78 -23.17
C GLN A 444 8.04 0.33 -22.66
N LEU A 445 7.47 0.10 -21.47
CA LEU A 445 7.25 -1.25 -20.95
C LEU A 445 6.25 -2.04 -21.82
N LEU A 446 5.16 -1.40 -22.24
CA LEU A 446 4.17 -2.02 -23.13
C LEU A 446 4.75 -2.34 -24.51
N ASP A 447 5.52 -1.42 -25.10
CA ASP A 447 6.16 -1.62 -26.41
C ASP A 447 7.16 -2.77 -26.40
N ALA A 448 7.81 -3.02 -25.26
CA ALA A 448 8.68 -4.17 -25.05
C ALA A 448 7.92 -5.50 -24.81
N GLY A 449 6.59 -5.46 -24.76
CA GLY A 449 5.73 -6.62 -24.48
C GLY A 449 5.89 -7.15 -23.06
N ILE A 450 6.20 -6.28 -22.08
CA ILE A 450 6.25 -6.64 -20.66
C ILE A 450 4.83 -6.56 -20.10
N PRO A 451 4.37 -7.56 -19.33
CA PRO A 451 3.10 -7.45 -18.62
C PRO A 451 3.17 -6.33 -17.58
N VAL A 452 2.25 -5.36 -17.67
CA VAL A 452 2.18 -4.19 -16.79
C VAL A 452 0.80 -4.11 -16.13
N ALA A 453 0.76 -3.85 -14.83
CA ALA A 453 -0.46 -3.53 -14.09
C ALA A 453 -0.33 -2.22 -13.32
N LEU A 454 -1.38 -1.40 -13.30
CA LEU A 454 -1.41 -0.20 -12.47
C LEU A 454 -1.72 -0.54 -11.02
N SER A 455 -1.32 0.36 -10.12
CA SER A 455 -1.56 0.27 -8.69
C SER A 455 -1.79 1.64 -8.08
N THR A 456 -2.46 1.66 -6.92
CA THR A 456 -2.71 2.91 -6.18
C THR A 456 -1.72 3.17 -5.05
N ASP A 457 -1.01 2.13 -4.58
CA ASP A 457 -0.27 2.15 -3.33
C ASP A 457 -1.14 2.54 -2.12
N GLY A 458 -2.46 2.27 -2.23
CA GLY A 458 -3.50 2.59 -1.27
C GLY A 458 -3.92 4.07 -1.21
N VAL A 459 -3.30 4.95 -2.00
CA VAL A 459 -3.50 6.41 -1.89
C VAL A 459 -3.25 7.16 -3.21
N PRO A 460 -4.26 7.87 -3.76
CA PRO A 460 -5.69 7.64 -3.53
C PRO A 460 -6.07 6.21 -3.98
N HIS A 461 -6.93 5.55 -3.23
CA HIS A 461 -7.33 4.16 -3.50
C HIS A 461 -8.21 3.95 -4.75
N SER A 462 -8.47 4.98 -5.55
CA SER A 462 -9.31 4.87 -6.74
C SER A 462 -8.44 4.52 -7.95
N MET A 463 -8.73 3.40 -8.62
CA MET A 463 -8.04 3.03 -9.86
C MET A 463 -8.34 4.00 -11.02
N LEU A 464 -9.44 4.76 -10.96
CA LEU A 464 -9.70 5.84 -11.91
C LEU A 464 -8.72 7.01 -11.71
N PHE A 465 -8.27 7.25 -10.49
CA PHE A 465 -7.21 8.25 -10.23
C PHE A 465 -5.88 7.78 -10.83
N ALA A 466 -5.49 6.53 -10.59
CA ALA A 466 -4.28 5.95 -11.17
C ALA A 466 -4.34 5.93 -12.71
N MET A 467 -5.50 5.61 -13.31
CA MET A 467 -5.73 5.69 -14.75
C MET A 467 -5.58 7.12 -15.27
N TRP A 468 -6.23 8.08 -14.61
CA TRP A 468 -6.14 9.50 -14.98
C TRP A 468 -4.70 9.98 -14.96
N GLU A 469 -3.94 9.64 -13.93
CA GLU A 469 -2.56 10.08 -13.78
C GLU A 469 -1.60 9.39 -14.75
N ALA A 470 -1.83 8.12 -15.08
CA ALA A 470 -1.09 7.47 -16.16
C ALA A 470 -1.26 8.19 -17.50
N LEU A 471 -2.45 8.75 -17.76
CA LEU A 471 -2.76 9.52 -18.97
C LEU A 471 -2.22 10.96 -18.92
N ALA A 472 -2.49 11.67 -17.81
CA ALA A 472 -2.20 13.10 -17.65
C ALA A 472 -0.74 13.39 -17.28
N ARG A 473 -0.10 12.43 -16.59
CA ARG A 473 1.25 12.55 -16.02
C ARG A 473 1.41 13.84 -15.21
N TRP A 474 0.43 14.11 -14.35
CA TRP A 474 0.30 15.39 -13.67
C TRP A 474 1.09 15.44 -12.36
N ASP A 475 1.85 16.52 -12.19
CA ASP A 475 2.52 16.92 -10.97
C ASP A 475 1.69 17.99 -10.26
N ASN A 476 1.25 17.70 -9.04
CA ASN A 476 0.41 18.62 -8.28
C ASN A 476 1.17 19.81 -7.68
N ASP A 477 2.45 19.65 -7.36
CA ASP A 477 3.26 20.71 -6.75
C ASP A 477 3.69 21.75 -7.78
N GLY A 478 4.25 21.28 -8.88
CA GLY A 478 4.64 22.12 -10.00
C GLY A 478 3.46 22.57 -10.84
N ARG A 479 2.25 22.05 -10.57
CA ARG A 479 1.00 22.36 -11.31
C ARG A 479 1.18 22.19 -12.82
N GLN A 480 1.85 21.11 -13.23
CA GLN A 480 2.27 20.90 -14.60
C GLN A 480 2.24 19.42 -14.98
N SER A 481 2.29 19.13 -16.27
CA SER A 481 2.50 17.76 -16.76
C SER A 481 4.00 17.43 -16.83
N LEU A 482 4.35 16.18 -16.53
CA LEU A 482 5.69 15.60 -16.66
C LEU A 482 5.95 15.02 -18.06
N GLY A 483 5.17 15.43 -19.07
CA GLY A 483 5.28 15.01 -20.46
C GLY A 483 4.13 14.13 -20.93
N GLU A 484 4.11 13.83 -22.22
CA GLU A 484 3.07 13.00 -22.86
C GLU A 484 3.14 11.54 -22.38
N SER A 485 1.98 10.93 -22.16
CA SER A 485 1.91 9.51 -21.73
C SER A 485 2.13 8.52 -22.87
N GLY A 486 1.71 8.86 -24.09
CA GLY A 486 1.68 7.94 -25.22
C GLY A 486 0.68 6.79 -25.06
N LEU A 487 -0.21 6.86 -24.06
CA LEU A 487 -1.25 5.86 -23.82
C LEU A 487 -2.58 6.33 -24.40
N THR A 488 -3.30 5.40 -25.03
CA THR A 488 -4.73 5.57 -25.28
C THR A 488 -5.52 5.36 -24.00
N ARG A 489 -6.75 5.89 -23.95
CA ARG A 489 -7.66 5.66 -22.81
C ARG A 489 -8.04 4.20 -22.63
N GLU A 490 -8.17 3.45 -23.73
CA GLU A 490 -8.45 2.01 -23.65
C GLU A 490 -7.27 1.26 -23.02
N GLU A 491 -6.03 1.57 -23.43
CA GLU A 491 -4.84 0.98 -22.80
C GLU A 491 -4.79 1.29 -21.31
N ALA A 492 -4.98 2.55 -20.91
CA ALA A 492 -4.98 2.93 -19.49
C ALA A 492 -6.09 2.20 -18.70
N LEU A 493 -7.28 2.03 -19.29
CA LEU A 493 -8.37 1.27 -18.68
C LEU A 493 -8.02 -0.22 -18.56
N ARG A 494 -7.40 -0.84 -19.59
CA ARG A 494 -6.92 -2.23 -19.54
C ARG A 494 -5.90 -2.44 -18.44
N LEU A 495 -4.95 -1.51 -18.26
CA LEU A 495 -3.94 -1.60 -17.20
C LEU A 495 -4.53 -1.43 -15.79
N ALA A 496 -5.63 -0.68 -15.66
CA ALA A 496 -6.34 -0.48 -14.40
C ALA A 496 -7.33 -1.63 -14.07
N THR A 497 -7.53 -2.57 -14.99
CA THR A 497 -8.53 -3.64 -14.87
C THR A 497 -7.94 -5.00 -15.27
N VAL A 498 -8.04 -5.35 -16.55
CA VAL A 498 -7.73 -6.67 -17.12
C VAL A 498 -6.29 -7.11 -16.87
N ALA A 499 -5.32 -6.20 -17.04
CA ALA A 499 -3.90 -6.56 -17.03
C ALA A 499 -3.43 -7.08 -15.67
N GLY A 500 -4.06 -6.65 -14.58
CA GLY A 500 -3.75 -7.10 -13.23
C GLY A 500 -3.97 -8.60 -13.01
N HIS A 501 -4.90 -9.24 -13.73
CA HIS A 501 -5.16 -10.67 -13.59
C HIS A 501 -3.98 -11.56 -14.02
N TRP A 502 -3.03 -11.01 -14.80
CA TRP A 502 -1.77 -11.69 -15.09
C TRP A 502 -0.92 -11.94 -13.83
N LEU A 503 -1.03 -11.08 -12.80
CA LEU A 503 -0.27 -11.23 -11.55
C LEU A 503 -0.61 -12.51 -10.81
N GLY A 504 -1.80 -13.06 -10.97
CA GLY A 504 -2.14 -14.34 -10.40
C GLY A 504 -2.86 -15.21 -11.38
N TRP A 505 -2.29 -15.43 -12.57
CA TRP A 505 -2.66 -16.57 -13.43
C TRP A 505 -4.14 -16.66 -13.81
N ASP A 506 -4.87 -15.55 -13.71
CA ASP A 506 -6.33 -15.54 -13.82
C ASP A 506 -6.79 -14.97 -15.17
N GLU A 507 -5.86 -14.62 -16.07
CA GLU A 507 -6.16 -13.94 -17.34
C GLU A 507 -7.11 -14.72 -18.28
N ASN A 508 -7.24 -16.03 -18.08
CA ASN A 508 -8.13 -16.90 -18.87
C ASN A 508 -9.52 -17.09 -18.24
N THR A 509 -9.75 -16.58 -17.03
CA THR A 509 -11.03 -16.74 -16.32
C THR A 509 -11.57 -15.43 -15.76
N ARG A 510 -10.79 -14.35 -15.75
CA ARG A 510 -11.12 -13.05 -15.16
C ARG A 510 -10.55 -11.90 -15.99
N GLY A 511 -11.09 -10.70 -15.80
CA GLY A 511 -10.69 -9.49 -16.52
C GLY A 511 -11.73 -9.08 -17.57
N PRO A 512 -11.61 -9.47 -18.84
CA PRO A 512 -12.55 -9.06 -19.88
C PRO A 512 -13.99 -9.51 -19.58
N LEU A 513 -14.97 -8.70 -19.99
CA LEU A 513 -16.40 -9.04 -19.87
C LEU A 513 -16.88 -9.86 -21.07
N ALA A 514 -16.32 -11.07 -21.22
CA ALA A 514 -16.61 -11.99 -22.32
C ALA A 514 -17.25 -13.30 -21.81
N PRO A 515 -17.99 -14.04 -22.66
CA PRO A 515 -18.51 -15.36 -22.31
C PRO A 515 -17.42 -16.30 -21.74
N GLY A 516 -17.71 -16.97 -20.65
CA GLY A 516 -16.79 -17.85 -19.92
C GLY A 516 -15.99 -17.15 -18.81
N MET A 517 -15.94 -15.82 -18.78
CA MET A 517 -15.20 -15.04 -17.78
C MET A 517 -16.05 -14.75 -16.54
N ALA A 518 -15.38 -14.53 -15.40
CA ALA A 518 -16.03 -14.05 -14.18
C ALA A 518 -16.73 -12.71 -14.41
N ALA A 519 -17.92 -12.56 -13.84
CA ALA A 519 -18.75 -11.36 -13.93
C ALA A 519 -18.33 -10.29 -12.90
N ASP A 520 -17.04 -9.96 -12.86
CA ASP A 520 -16.50 -8.89 -12.03
C ASP A 520 -16.52 -7.58 -12.83
N PHE A 521 -17.41 -6.65 -12.50
CA PHE A 521 -17.59 -5.40 -13.25
C PHE A 521 -17.88 -4.20 -12.36
N ALA A 522 -17.57 -3.01 -12.89
CA ALA A 522 -17.90 -1.72 -12.30
C ALA A 522 -18.86 -0.95 -13.21
N VAL A 523 -19.98 -0.47 -12.64
CA VAL A 523 -20.91 0.44 -13.36
C VAL A 523 -20.55 1.89 -13.07
N LEU A 524 -20.13 2.64 -14.07
CA LEU A 524 -19.70 4.04 -13.96
C LEU A 524 -20.80 5.01 -14.38
N ALA A 525 -20.78 6.20 -13.77
CA ALA A 525 -21.73 7.26 -14.10
C ALA A 525 -21.43 7.88 -15.48
N GLU A 526 -20.16 7.88 -15.87
CA GLU A 526 -19.68 8.39 -17.14
C GLU A 526 -18.72 7.40 -17.78
N ASP A 527 -18.54 7.51 -19.08
CA ASP A 527 -17.62 6.69 -19.83
C ASP A 527 -16.19 7.24 -19.74
N PRO A 528 -15.24 6.54 -19.08
CA PRO A 528 -13.85 7.00 -18.97
C PRO A 528 -13.12 7.03 -20.30
N LEU A 529 -13.65 6.39 -21.36
CA LEU A 529 -13.08 6.46 -22.70
C LEU A 529 -13.46 7.75 -23.43
N THR A 530 -14.55 8.42 -23.06
CA THR A 530 -15.08 9.58 -23.82
C THR A 530 -15.29 10.86 -23.00
N CYS A 531 -15.37 10.80 -21.66
CA CYS A 531 -15.54 12.00 -20.82
C CYS A 531 -14.30 12.90 -20.81
N ASP A 532 -14.38 14.12 -20.29
CA ASP A 532 -13.20 14.97 -20.15
C ASP A 532 -12.15 14.33 -19.22
N LEU A 533 -10.87 14.47 -19.54
CA LEU A 533 -9.79 13.82 -18.78
C LEU A 533 -9.85 14.18 -17.28
N ALA A 534 -10.13 15.44 -16.96
CA ALA A 534 -10.26 15.91 -15.58
C ALA A 534 -11.41 15.21 -14.80
N ARG A 535 -12.44 14.70 -15.48
CA ARG A 535 -13.57 14.01 -14.85
C ARG A 535 -13.20 12.60 -14.42
N ILE A 536 -12.26 11.95 -15.10
CA ILE A 536 -11.74 10.62 -14.72
C ILE A 536 -11.15 10.67 -13.29
N LYS A 537 -10.36 11.71 -12.98
CA LYS A 537 -9.77 11.96 -11.65
C LYS A 537 -10.81 11.98 -10.53
N GLY A 538 -12.00 12.49 -10.80
CA GLY A 538 -12.96 12.98 -9.81
C GLY A 538 -14.24 12.18 -9.66
N HIS A 539 -14.35 10.95 -10.16
CA HIS A 539 -15.56 10.13 -10.01
C HIS A 539 -15.86 9.75 -8.55
N ARG A 540 -16.41 10.70 -7.78
CA ARG A 540 -17.25 10.43 -6.62
C ARG A 540 -18.53 9.79 -7.16
N ARG A 541 -18.72 8.48 -6.98
CA ARG A 541 -20.03 7.87 -7.21
C ARG A 541 -21.04 8.57 -6.30
N ARG A 542 -22.14 9.08 -6.85
CA ARG A 542 -23.36 9.27 -6.07
C ARG A 542 -23.83 7.87 -5.66
N ALA A 543 -23.72 7.55 -4.38
CA ALA A 543 -24.27 6.33 -3.82
C ALA A 543 -25.79 6.25 -4.04
N HIS A 544 -26.21 5.07 -4.48
CA HIS A 544 -27.54 4.44 -4.52
C HIS A 544 -28.83 5.28 -4.46
N LEU A 545 -29.72 4.93 -5.40
CA LEU A 545 -31.17 4.86 -5.24
C LEU A 545 -31.54 4.30 -3.86
N ARG A 546 -31.83 5.18 -2.89
CA ARG A 546 -32.66 4.80 -1.76
C ARG A 546 -34.06 4.55 -2.29
N ARG A 547 -34.46 3.27 -2.40
CA ARG A 547 -35.87 2.92 -2.33
C ARG A 547 -36.37 3.36 -0.94
N ARG A 548 -37.21 4.39 -0.90
CA ARG A 548 -38.14 4.59 0.21
C ARG A 548 -38.98 3.31 0.31
N PRO A 549 -39.03 2.59 1.45
CA PRO A 549 -40.06 1.58 1.63
C PRO A 549 -41.42 2.28 1.66
N PRO A 550 -42.45 1.77 0.96
CA PRO A 550 -43.81 2.25 1.17
C PRO A 550 -44.21 1.94 2.62
N GLY A 551 -44.85 2.91 3.27
CA GLY A 551 -45.19 2.84 4.68
C GLY A 551 -45.99 1.59 5.03
N ALA A 552 -45.56 0.90 6.08
CA ALA A 552 -46.38 -0.09 6.76
C ALA A 552 -47.54 0.66 7.45
N ARG A 553 -48.72 0.63 6.83
CA ARG A 553 -49.98 0.91 7.52
C ARG A 553 -50.24 -0.27 8.48
N ALA A 554 -50.08 -0.02 9.76
CA ALA A 554 -50.68 -0.86 10.79
C ALA A 554 -52.20 -0.83 10.58
N ARG A 555 -52.80 -2.00 10.32
CA ARG A 555 -54.23 -2.19 10.46
C ARG A 555 -54.54 -2.28 11.96
N CYS A 556 -55.25 -1.29 12.47
CA CYS A 556 -56.10 -1.45 13.64
C CYS A 556 -57.53 -1.13 13.17
N ALA A 557 -58.41 -2.10 13.32
CA ALA A 557 -59.84 -1.93 13.13
C ALA A 557 -60.40 -1.04 14.26
N GLY A 558 -61.36 -0.16 13.94
CA GLY A 558 -62.10 0.58 14.96
C GLY A 558 -62.74 1.89 14.50
N THR A 559 -63.92 1.77 13.87
CA THR A 559 -65.09 2.66 13.98
C THR A 559 -65.05 4.15 13.56
N ARG A 560 -65.88 4.44 12.53
CA ARG A 560 -66.86 5.53 12.35
C ARG A 560 -66.41 7.01 12.38
N GLY A 561 -66.77 7.76 11.32
CA GLY A 561 -66.96 9.22 11.39
C GLY A 561 -66.77 9.94 10.04
N ALA A 562 -67.74 10.77 9.65
CA ALA A 562 -67.93 11.42 8.36
C ALA A 562 -67.03 12.67 8.08
N GLY A 563 -67.10 13.17 6.83
CA GLY A 563 -66.83 14.58 6.43
C GLY A 563 -65.50 14.79 5.68
N GLN A 564 -65.49 14.98 4.35
CA GLN A 564 -65.66 16.22 3.57
C GLN A 564 -64.45 17.20 3.59
N GLY A 565 -64.07 17.66 2.37
CA GLY A 565 -63.31 18.90 2.08
C GLY A 565 -61.77 18.76 2.07
N ALA A 566 -61.01 18.83 0.97
CA ALA A 566 -60.82 19.89 -0.05
C ALA A 566 -59.65 20.88 0.26
N HIS A 567 -58.87 21.16 -0.79
CA HIS A 567 -57.85 22.22 -1.00
C HIS A 567 -56.55 22.19 -0.17
N GLU A 568 -55.39 21.98 -0.80
CA GLU A 568 -54.53 22.96 -1.50
C GLU A 568 -53.92 24.04 -0.58
N SER A 569 -52.59 24.04 -0.45
CA SER A 569 -51.72 25.13 -0.92
C SER A 569 -50.30 25.09 -0.33
N HIS A 570 -49.41 25.73 -1.07
CA HIS A 570 -47.96 25.85 -0.96
C HIS A 570 -47.42 26.64 0.25
N GLY A 571 -46.11 26.51 0.50
CA GLY A 571 -45.28 27.51 1.19
C GLY A 571 -44.48 26.92 2.35
N SER A 572 -43.24 26.46 2.16
CA SER A 572 -41.98 27.21 2.22
C SER A 572 -41.62 27.78 3.61
N LEU A 573 -40.34 27.56 3.97
CA LEU A 573 -39.48 28.29 4.92
C LEU A 573 -39.37 27.79 6.38
N ARG A 574 -38.17 27.23 6.63
CA ARG A 574 -37.12 27.64 7.60
C ARG A 574 -37.44 27.90 9.08
N SER A 575 -36.42 27.58 9.88
CA SER A 575 -36.17 27.87 11.31
C SER A 575 -36.80 26.86 12.26
N ALA A 576 -36.04 25.94 12.86
CA ALA A 576 -35.15 26.15 14.01
C ALA A 576 -35.88 26.73 15.24
N ALA A 577 -35.98 25.89 16.28
CA ALA A 577 -35.63 26.16 17.68
C ALA A 577 -36.67 25.61 18.70
N VAL A 578 -36.14 24.80 19.62
CA VAL A 578 -36.46 24.76 21.07
C VAL A 578 -37.79 24.11 21.50
N HIS A 579 -37.69 22.99 22.24
CA HIS A 579 -37.96 23.00 23.68
C HIS A 579 -37.56 21.71 24.41
N ARG A 580 -36.77 21.89 25.47
CA ARG A 580 -36.70 21.03 26.66
C ARG A 580 -37.98 21.22 27.48
N ILE A 581 -38.58 20.12 27.91
CA ILE A 581 -39.38 19.93 29.14
C ILE A 581 -39.02 18.49 29.57
N GLY A 582 -38.61 18.13 30.77
CA GLY A 582 -39.05 18.56 32.10
C GLY A 582 -39.53 17.30 32.83
N ARG A 583 -38.90 17.00 33.96
CA ARG A 583 -38.92 15.72 34.71
C ARG A 583 -40.25 15.39 35.42
N GLY A 584 -40.47 14.10 35.68
CA GLY A 584 -41.30 13.55 36.78
C GLY A 584 -41.48 12.03 36.62
N ALA A 585 -40.70 11.19 37.32
CA ALA A 585 -41.10 10.41 38.52
C ALA A 585 -42.20 9.35 38.24
N ARG A 586 -42.17 8.07 38.65
CA ARG A 586 -41.35 7.19 39.50
C ARG A 586 -41.97 5.76 39.35
N ARG A 587 -41.14 4.70 39.39
CA ARG A 587 -41.42 3.32 39.91
C ARG A 587 -42.53 2.50 39.21
N LEU A 588 -42.57 1.16 39.11
CA LEU A 588 -41.78 -0.01 39.52
C LEU A 588 -42.42 -1.19 38.74
N CYS A 589 -41.64 -2.11 38.15
CA CYS A 589 -41.94 -3.55 38.13
C CYS A 589 -40.77 -4.36 37.54
N ARG A 590 -40.56 -5.54 38.13
CA ARG A 590 -39.38 -6.42 38.09
C ARG A 590 -39.48 -7.51 37.01
N GLY A 591 -38.32 -8.09 36.67
CA GLY A 591 -38.13 -9.42 36.06
C GLY A 591 -37.92 -9.38 34.54
N HIS A 592 -36.89 -9.93 33.89
CA HIS A 592 -35.97 -11.03 34.20
C HIS A 592 -34.59 -10.80 33.54
N ARG A 593 -33.59 -11.54 34.05
CA ARG A 593 -32.14 -11.51 33.75
C ARG A 593 -31.79 -11.97 32.32
N PRO A 594 -30.60 -11.56 31.80
CA PRO A 594 -29.76 -12.42 30.98
C PRO A 594 -28.44 -12.81 31.67
N VAL A 595 -27.96 -13.99 31.27
CA VAL A 595 -26.84 -14.79 31.77
C VAL A 595 -25.47 -14.17 31.40
N PRO A 596 -24.45 -14.19 32.27
CA PRO A 596 -23.10 -13.78 31.92
C PRO A 596 -22.23 -14.95 31.44
N CYS A 597 -21.60 -14.79 30.27
CA CYS A 597 -20.56 -15.70 29.77
C CYS A 597 -19.25 -15.50 30.56
N ARG A 598 -18.77 -16.60 31.15
CA ARG A 598 -17.55 -16.67 31.96
C ARG A 598 -16.29 -16.58 31.08
N ALA A 599 -15.44 -15.60 31.35
CA ALA A 599 -14.05 -15.60 30.93
C ALA A 599 -13.20 -16.39 31.94
N ALA A 600 -12.66 -17.53 31.51
CA ALA A 600 -11.71 -18.31 32.30
C ALA A 600 -10.33 -17.63 32.26
N ARG A 601 -9.89 -17.11 33.42
CA ARG A 601 -8.51 -16.66 33.65
C ARG A 601 -7.72 -17.81 34.26
N HIS A 602 -6.75 -18.36 33.54
CA HIS A 602 -5.72 -19.20 34.13
C HIS A 602 -4.66 -18.33 34.79
N ARG A 603 -4.61 -18.38 36.12
CA ARG A 603 -3.45 -17.98 36.94
C ARG A 603 -2.57 -19.21 37.13
N SER A 604 -1.30 -19.15 36.75
CA SER A 604 -0.28 -20.08 37.24
C SER A 604 0.63 -19.35 38.24
N ARG A 605 0.56 -19.79 39.50
CA ARG A 605 1.57 -19.53 40.54
C ARG A 605 2.54 -20.72 40.56
N ALA A 606 3.84 -20.44 40.38
CA ALA A 606 5.00 -21.17 40.92
C ALA A 606 6.25 -20.46 40.37
N GLY A 607 7.31 -20.14 41.09
CA GLY A 607 7.64 -20.29 42.49
C GLY A 607 8.83 -19.37 42.79
N ALA A 608 8.91 -18.89 44.02
CA ALA A 608 10.05 -18.14 44.52
C ALA A 608 11.27 -19.06 44.65
N ARG A 609 12.44 -18.63 44.19
CA ARG A 609 13.73 -19.05 44.76
C ARG A 609 14.65 -17.85 44.94
N LEU A 610 15.22 -17.83 46.13
CA LEU A 610 16.15 -16.87 46.67
C LEU A 610 17.46 -16.85 45.87
N CYS A 611 18.03 -15.65 45.71
CA CYS A 611 19.47 -15.42 45.88
C CYS A 611 19.66 -14.08 46.57
N ARG A 612 20.27 -14.12 47.76
CA ARG A 612 20.64 -12.97 48.59
C ARG A 612 22.17 -12.85 48.57
N ARG A 613 22.61 -11.58 48.54
CA ARG A 613 23.85 -10.97 49.11
C ARG A 613 25.17 -11.09 48.32
N PRO A 614 26.19 -10.27 48.66
CA PRO A 614 26.23 -8.94 49.34
C PRO A 614 26.96 -7.88 48.47
N GLY A 615 26.72 -6.56 48.56
CA GLY A 615 27.05 -5.66 49.66
C GLY A 615 28.40 -4.96 49.41
N LEU A 616 28.39 -3.65 49.12
CA LEU A 616 29.52 -2.75 49.40
C LEU A 616 29.00 -1.34 49.74
N ARG A 617 29.72 -0.71 50.66
CA ARG A 617 29.29 0.31 51.61
C ARG A 617 29.30 1.74 51.05
N ALA A 618 28.57 2.57 51.79
CA ALA A 618 28.51 4.02 51.75
C ALA A 618 29.86 4.75 51.94
N GLY A 619 29.92 5.97 51.42
CA GLY A 619 30.84 7.04 51.81
C GLY A 619 30.14 8.39 51.65
N ALA A 620 30.18 9.22 52.69
CA ALA A 620 29.37 10.41 52.86
C ALA A 620 30.23 11.69 52.88
N ARG A 621 29.56 12.83 52.59
CA ARG A 621 29.78 14.21 53.11
C ARG A 621 30.90 15.12 52.55
N ALA A 622 30.42 16.24 51.96
CA ALA A 622 30.55 17.64 52.41
C ALA A 622 31.66 18.60 51.89
N ALA A 623 31.20 19.83 51.58
CA ALA A 623 31.82 21.20 51.60
C ALA A 623 31.70 21.94 50.23
N ARG A 624 30.92 23.03 50.03
CA ARG A 624 31.12 24.48 50.38
C ARG A 624 32.57 24.97 50.09
N ALA A 625 32.92 26.06 49.40
CA ALA A 625 32.28 27.23 48.77
C ALA A 625 33.30 27.93 47.79
N PRO A 626 33.40 29.27 47.55
CA PRO A 626 33.11 29.93 46.25
C PRO A 626 34.23 30.81 45.57
N ALA A 627 34.03 31.16 44.28
CA ALA A 627 34.48 32.37 43.48
C ALA A 627 35.99 32.74 43.44
N PRO A 628 36.51 33.73 42.64
CA PRO A 628 35.96 34.69 41.66
C PRO A 628 36.60 34.50 40.23
N GLY A 629 36.27 35.14 39.10
CA GLY A 629 35.87 36.51 38.75
C GLY A 629 37.03 37.21 38.00
N VAL A 630 36.98 37.33 36.66
CA VAL A 630 37.78 38.31 35.89
C VAL A 630 36.97 38.87 34.72
N ARG A 631 36.84 40.21 34.70
CA ARG A 631 36.41 41.06 33.59
C ARG A 631 37.64 41.58 32.83
N ALA A 632 37.56 41.70 31.50
CA ALA A 632 38.22 42.77 30.73
C ALA A 632 37.53 42.91 29.34
N ARG A 633 36.83 44.04 29.09
CA ARG A 633 37.15 45.15 28.15
C ARG A 633 37.08 44.76 26.65
N ARG A 634 36.03 45.14 25.89
CA ARG A 634 35.76 46.42 25.20
C ARG A 634 36.87 46.92 24.25
N ALA A 635 36.61 46.77 22.94
CA ALA A 635 36.89 47.67 21.81
C ALA A 635 35.93 47.23 20.67
N GLY A 636 35.23 48.04 19.85
CA GLY A 636 35.23 49.49 19.65
C GLY A 636 35.53 49.86 18.19
N ALA A 637 34.60 49.71 17.24
CA ALA A 637 34.50 50.45 15.95
C ALA A 637 33.20 50.00 15.22
N ARG A 638 32.08 50.74 15.20
CA ARG A 638 31.69 51.92 14.39
C ARG A 638 31.65 51.72 12.85
N ARG A 639 30.40 51.69 12.36
CA ARG A 639 29.79 52.38 11.19
C ARG A 639 30.21 51.94 9.77
N HIS A 640 29.23 51.51 8.98
CA HIS A 640 28.62 52.37 7.94
C HIS A 640 27.27 51.81 7.46
N ALA A 641 26.34 52.74 7.23
CA ALA A 641 25.01 52.54 6.67
C ALA A 641 24.92 53.27 5.32
N ALA A 642 24.18 52.71 4.36
CA ALA A 642 23.43 53.36 3.25
C ALA A 642 22.94 52.20 2.34
N ARG A 643 21.65 51.89 2.12
CA ARG A 643 20.51 52.63 1.53
C ARG A 643 20.79 53.28 0.16
N ARG A 644 20.11 52.75 -0.87
CA ARG A 644 19.29 53.39 -1.95
C ARG A 644 19.37 52.50 -3.20
N ASP A 645 18.30 51.88 -3.69
CA ASP A 645 17.11 52.37 -4.41
C ASP A 645 17.35 53.12 -5.73
N ALA A 646 16.60 52.63 -6.74
CA ALA A 646 16.08 53.25 -7.97
C ALA A 646 16.98 53.43 -9.21
N GLY A 647 16.42 53.04 -10.37
CA GLY A 647 16.85 53.53 -11.69
C GLY A 647 16.43 52.70 -12.90
N ARG A 648 15.18 52.84 -13.37
CA ARG A 648 14.76 52.52 -14.75
C ARG A 648 15.32 53.58 -15.72
N ALA A 649 15.73 53.18 -16.93
CA ALA A 649 15.22 53.67 -18.24
C ALA A 649 16.26 53.60 -19.39
N THR A 650 15.93 52.79 -20.40
CA THR A 650 16.00 53.00 -21.87
C THR A 650 17.11 53.82 -22.54
N HIS A 651 17.75 53.22 -23.57
CA HIS A 651 17.88 53.80 -24.91
C HIS A 651 18.00 52.71 -26.00
N ALA A 652 17.43 53.00 -27.17
CA ALA A 652 17.28 52.14 -28.35
C ALA A 652 18.06 52.68 -29.56
N ALA A 653 18.46 51.81 -30.49
CA ALA A 653 18.56 52.03 -31.96
C ALA A 653 18.94 50.71 -32.67
N ARG A 654 18.06 50.10 -33.49
CA ARG A 654 17.97 50.09 -34.99
C ARG A 654 19.17 49.36 -35.68
N ALA A 655 19.01 48.40 -36.61
CA ALA A 655 18.20 48.41 -37.83
C ALA A 655 17.83 47.00 -38.41
N ARG A 656 16.85 46.98 -39.34
CA ARG A 656 16.28 45.93 -40.23
C ARG A 656 16.41 46.47 -41.70
N PRO A 657 15.79 45.91 -42.79
CA PRO A 657 15.69 44.55 -43.40
C PRO A 657 15.87 44.57 -44.96
N CYS A 658 15.63 43.45 -45.69
CA CYS A 658 15.05 43.34 -47.08
C CYS A 658 14.99 41.83 -47.48
N ARG A 659 13.87 41.16 -47.83
CA ARG A 659 12.91 41.15 -48.98
C ARG A 659 13.45 40.65 -50.34
N GLY A 660 12.80 39.61 -50.90
CA GLY A 660 12.85 39.16 -52.30
C GLY A 660 11.89 37.97 -52.56
N ALA A 661 11.14 38.00 -53.68
CA ALA A 661 9.95 37.17 -53.98
C ALA A 661 10.17 36.09 -55.08
N LEU A 662 9.26 35.07 -55.11
CA LEU A 662 8.68 34.14 -56.15
C LEU A 662 9.25 34.08 -57.62
N PRO A 663 8.92 33.09 -58.53
CA PRO A 663 7.79 32.12 -58.56
C PRO A 663 8.02 30.67 -59.18
N ALA A 664 6.97 29.84 -59.06
CA ALA A 664 6.33 28.86 -59.99
C ALA A 664 7.05 27.73 -60.81
N GLY A 665 6.37 26.56 -60.87
CA GLY A 665 6.42 25.48 -61.89
C GLY A 665 6.87 24.12 -61.32
N GLY A 666 6.27 22.93 -61.53
CA GLY A 666 5.19 22.41 -62.36
C GLY A 666 5.50 20.91 -62.67
N ARG A 667 4.46 20.06 -62.82
CA ARG A 667 4.42 18.62 -63.27
C ARG A 667 4.68 17.57 -62.16
N ARG A 668 3.77 16.66 -61.77
CA ARG A 668 2.93 15.59 -62.41
C ARG A 668 3.67 14.33 -62.90
N CYS A 669 3.03 13.19 -62.59
CA CYS A 669 3.13 11.79 -63.07
C CYS A 669 4.07 10.87 -62.26
N ALA A 670 3.64 9.79 -61.59
CA ALA A 670 2.77 8.63 -61.91
C ALA A 670 3.51 7.46 -62.58
N GLY A 671 3.25 6.25 -62.06
CA GLY A 671 3.64 4.94 -62.61
C GLY A 671 4.95 4.39 -62.01
N GLY A 672 5.09 3.11 -61.68
CA GLY A 672 4.31 1.92 -61.94
C GLY A 672 5.14 0.69 -61.53
N ALA A 673 4.47 -0.45 -61.45
CA ALA A 673 4.89 -1.72 -60.87
C ALA A 673 6.22 -2.33 -61.36
N GLY A 674 6.78 -3.23 -60.52
CA GLY A 674 7.77 -4.22 -60.93
C GLY A 674 7.94 -5.32 -59.87
N ARG A 675 7.25 -6.45 -60.05
CA ARG A 675 7.44 -7.71 -59.31
C ARG A 675 8.81 -8.32 -59.64
N HIS A 676 9.45 -9.05 -58.72
CA HIS A 676 9.75 -10.48 -58.93
C HIS A 676 10.33 -11.16 -57.67
N GLN A 677 10.00 -12.44 -57.60
CA GLN A 677 10.22 -13.45 -56.56
C GLN A 677 11.67 -13.96 -56.51
N GLY A 678 12.06 -14.60 -55.40
CA GLY A 678 13.17 -15.55 -55.37
C GLY A 678 13.77 -15.79 -53.99
N ALA A 679 13.32 -16.84 -53.29
CA ALA A 679 13.99 -17.47 -52.16
C ALA A 679 14.80 -18.71 -52.65
N PRO A 680 15.37 -19.57 -51.78
CA PRO A 680 16.47 -19.36 -50.82
C PRO A 680 17.61 -20.40 -51.01
N GLY A 681 18.74 -20.27 -50.28
CA GLY A 681 19.84 -21.25 -50.33
C GLY A 681 20.69 -21.31 -49.05
N ARG A 682 20.96 -22.52 -48.58
CA ARG A 682 21.58 -22.95 -47.32
C ARG A 682 23.11 -23.17 -47.42
N VAL A 683 23.84 -22.95 -46.31
CA VAL A 683 25.00 -23.74 -45.76
C VAL A 683 26.34 -23.62 -46.56
N PRO A 684 27.60 -23.83 -46.05
CA PRO A 684 28.09 -24.58 -44.86
C PRO A 684 29.20 -23.95 -43.97
N ALA A 685 29.60 -24.75 -42.98
CA ALA A 685 30.71 -24.61 -42.02
C ALA A 685 32.04 -25.25 -42.46
N ARG A 686 33.17 -24.82 -41.84
CA ARG A 686 34.40 -25.56 -41.36
C ARG A 686 35.58 -24.58 -41.27
N ARG A 687 36.29 -24.38 -40.13
CA ARG A 687 37.31 -25.16 -39.36
C ARG A 687 38.74 -24.57 -39.54
N ASP A 688 39.60 -24.89 -38.57
CA ASP A 688 41.05 -24.61 -38.41
C ASP A 688 41.40 -23.26 -37.73
N GLY A 689 42.38 -23.14 -36.81
CA GLY A 689 43.37 -24.06 -36.28
C GLY A 689 44.23 -23.36 -35.19
N ALA A 690 44.97 -24.18 -34.43
CA ALA A 690 45.75 -23.96 -33.20
C ALA A 690 46.79 -22.82 -33.13
N ALA A 691 47.13 -22.38 -31.89
CA ALA A 691 48.51 -22.31 -31.38
C ALA A 691 48.57 -22.06 -29.85
N ALA A 692 49.53 -22.71 -29.18
CA ALA A 692 49.73 -22.79 -27.73
C ALA A 692 50.80 -21.81 -27.20
N LEU A 693 50.86 -21.57 -25.88
CA LEU A 693 52.10 -21.70 -25.08
C LEU A 693 51.88 -21.50 -23.56
N ARG A 694 52.83 -22.05 -22.82
CA ARG A 694 52.83 -22.50 -21.42
C ARG A 694 53.28 -21.41 -20.42
N GLY A 695 52.90 -21.56 -19.15
CA GLY A 695 53.56 -20.90 -18.00
C GLY A 695 53.03 -21.42 -16.67
N ARG A 696 53.92 -21.75 -15.73
CA ARG A 696 53.75 -22.64 -14.57
C ARG A 696 53.96 -21.86 -13.24
N VAL A 697 53.41 -22.38 -12.12
CA VAL A 697 54.02 -22.42 -10.74
C VAL A 697 53.87 -21.11 -9.90
N ARG A 698 53.44 -21.00 -8.61
CA ARG A 698 53.25 -21.85 -7.39
C ARG A 698 52.04 -21.40 -6.51
N PRO A 699 51.58 -22.24 -5.55
CA PRO A 699 50.68 -21.87 -4.45
C PRO A 699 51.43 -21.45 -3.17
N VAL A 700 50.78 -20.65 -2.30
CA VAL A 700 51.27 -20.34 -0.94
C VAL A 700 50.28 -20.87 0.11
N ARG A 701 50.88 -21.47 1.14
CA ARG A 701 50.35 -22.30 2.22
C ARG A 701 49.37 -21.59 3.17
N LEU A 702 48.36 -22.36 3.58
CA LEU A 702 47.65 -22.26 4.85
C LEU A 702 48.56 -22.71 6.00
N LEU A 703 48.60 -21.94 7.08
CA LEU A 703 49.17 -22.32 8.37
C LEU A 703 48.07 -22.89 9.27
N SER A 704 48.31 -24.13 9.69
CA SER A 704 47.62 -24.86 10.74
C SER A 704 48.10 -24.41 12.13
N GLY A 705 47.17 -24.24 13.07
CA GLY A 705 47.40 -24.30 14.52
C GLY A 705 46.48 -25.36 15.11
N HIS A 706 47.08 -26.35 15.78
CA HIS A 706 46.43 -27.57 16.27
C HIS A 706 46.53 -27.65 17.80
N GLN A 707 45.71 -28.55 18.38
CA GLN A 707 45.66 -29.04 19.79
C GLN A 707 44.79 -28.21 20.76
N GLY A 708 43.88 -28.80 21.54
CA GLY A 708 43.43 -30.19 21.65
C GLY A 708 42.37 -30.33 22.76
N ALA A 709 41.55 -31.40 22.68
CA ALA A 709 41.08 -32.20 23.82
C ALA A 709 40.07 -33.24 23.32
N ARG A 710 40.41 -34.51 23.51
CA ARG A 710 39.58 -35.70 23.27
C ARG A 710 38.56 -35.87 24.40
N GLY A 711 37.37 -36.39 24.09
CA GLY A 711 36.48 -36.96 25.10
C GLY A 711 35.12 -37.42 24.56
N GLY A 712 34.92 -38.75 24.48
CA GLY A 712 33.61 -39.38 24.72
C GLY A 712 32.69 -39.64 23.52
N ALA A 713 32.92 -40.77 22.83
CA ALA A 713 31.85 -41.48 22.15
C ALA A 713 31.23 -42.49 23.13
N GLY A 714 29.90 -42.44 23.32
CA GLY A 714 29.17 -43.45 24.07
C GLY A 714 27.83 -42.93 24.60
N SER A 715 26.75 -43.69 24.34
CA SER A 715 25.41 -43.53 24.91
C SER A 715 24.45 -42.52 24.26
N LEU A 716 23.92 -42.85 23.07
CA LEU A 716 22.54 -42.46 22.71
C LEU A 716 21.85 -43.47 21.77
N ALA A 717 22.13 -44.77 21.97
CA ALA A 717 21.44 -45.87 21.30
C ALA A 717 21.00 -46.92 22.33
N ARG A 718 20.26 -46.47 23.35
CA ARG A 718 19.51 -47.29 24.32
C ARG A 718 18.77 -46.34 25.28
N ARG A 719 17.61 -45.84 24.85
CA ARG A 719 16.48 -45.34 25.68
C ARG A 719 15.56 -44.50 24.80
N LEU A 720 14.57 -45.16 24.22
CA LEU A 720 13.19 -44.70 23.95
C LEU A 720 12.55 -45.57 22.86
N ARG A 721 12.53 -46.88 23.11
CA ARG A 721 11.54 -47.82 22.58
C ARG A 721 10.51 -48.09 23.67
N THR A 722 9.67 -47.11 24.00
CA THR A 722 8.45 -47.35 24.80
C THR A 722 7.49 -46.16 24.68
N ALA A 723 6.74 -46.08 23.57
CA ALA A 723 5.47 -45.35 23.48
C ALA A 723 4.77 -45.66 22.14
N LEU A 724 4.51 -46.94 21.87
CA LEU A 724 3.60 -47.39 20.81
C LEU A 724 2.76 -48.55 21.36
N ARG A 725 1.71 -48.24 22.12
CA ARG A 725 0.52 -49.07 22.32
C ARG A 725 -0.66 -48.14 22.65
N GLN A 726 -1.85 -48.47 22.13
CA GLN A 726 -3.14 -47.74 22.09
C GLN A 726 -3.24 -46.86 20.81
N GLY A 727 -3.70 -47.37 19.66
CA GLY A 727 -5.11 -47.70 19.33
C GLY A 727 -5.85 -46.38 19.01
N LEU A 728 -6.36 -46.04 17.82
CA LEU A 728 -7.14 -46.79 16.85
C LEU A 728 -7.24 -46.02 15.50
N VAL A 729 -7.28 -46.78 14.41
CA VAL A 729 -8.08 -46.64 13.16
C VAL A 729 -7.84 -45.44 12.23
N VAL A 730 -7.20 -45.76 11.08
CA VAL A 730 -7.28 -45.04 9.81
C VAL A 730 -7.97 -45.96 8.79
N PRO A 731 -9.00 -45.52 8.04
CA PRO A 731 -9.50 -46.30 6.91
C PRO A 731 -8.58 -46.13 5.69
N ARG A 732 -8.24 -47.26 5.07
CA ARG A 732 -7.47 -47.41 3.83
C ARG A 732 -8.36 -47.35 2.59
N ARG A 733 -7.70 -47.01 1.46
CA ARG A 733 -7.99 -47.23 0.01
C ARG A 733 -8.43 -45.95 -0.72
N ALA A 734 -7.98 -45.65 -1.94
CA ALA A 734 -7.11 -46.30 -2.94
C ALA A 734 -6.38 -45.15 -3.69
N GLY A 735 -5.14 -45.21 -4.16
CA GLY A 735 -4.50 -46.21 -5.00
C GLY A 735 -4.26 -45.57 -6.37
N LEU A 736 -3.03 -45.11 -6.67
CA LEU A 736 -2.52 -44.85 -8.02
C LEU A 736 -0.98 -44.89 -8.01
N ARG A 737 -0.40 -45.62 -8.97
CA ARG A 737 1.04 -45.85 -9.19
C ARG A 737 1.70 -44.65 -9.90
N PRO A 738 3.03 -44.47 -9.79
CA PRO A 738 3.74 -43.34 -10.38
C PRO A 738 4.02 -43.57 -11.88
N GLY A 739 3.88 -42.48 -12.63
CA GLY A 739 4.45 -42.23 -13.96
C GLY A 739 5.04 -40.83 -13.95
#